data_AF-A0AAE1EVF3-F1
#
_entry.id   AF-A0AAE1EVF3-F1
#
_cell.length_a   1.000
_cell.length_b   1.000
_cell.length_c   1.000
_cell.angle_alpha   90.00
_cell.angle_beta   90.00
_cell.angle_gamma   90.00
#
_symmetry.space_group_name_H-M   'P 1'
#
loop_
_entity.id
_entity.type
_entity.pdbx_description
1 polymer ?
#
loop_
_entity_poly.entity_id
_entity_poly.type
_entity_poly.pdbx_seq_one_letter_code
_entity_poly.pdbx_strand_id
1 'polypeptide(L)'
;MANSRFEYVKSFENPGTLDPRNWIVVTLSCHNVDALTRTHNFEQPNDSRFLRLVQSSGESVMREIKEIVLGYQFAGECSFVFGRNTTLYKRRGPKLLTNICSLMSSCFVYNWTRHFGSVALCRLPVFEGVTYLFPEDQNLRDYLTKRQKECHNQNLYQTCLKGMICKGMSTLDAINSLQGTSEAQQNEILFTQCGINYNNEDAVFKKGTVMVRDKVNVSVITPDGSTANRKQSQIITLQTDLVKDEFWTRQFILDQPTKANANKHSYLRAFEKNAPLLPETWIVVRVDGKGFHKFSERHDFRKPNDKRSLELMNRAAMSVMNTHTDIMMAYGQSDEYSFIIRKDSTMLPRKENSTLLPRKENSTLLPRKENSTVLPRNENSTLLPRKENSTVLPRNENSTLLPRKENSTVLPRNENSTVLPRKENSTLLPRKENSTVLPRKENSTLLPRKENSTVLPRKENTIISRIVSLFSAQYVREWPKVFVDVPMSYPPSFDGRCVLYPNVKCVRDYFNWRQADCHINNLYNTCFWALVENGGCSPRQAEAKLRGTFSDDKRRLLSLGFGRDYDDEDEVYRKGTVMTRKVVKSRGNYDEEKITSRKNYDVEKIKSLEISDEEKVKSRKNSDEEKIKSLKISDEEKVKSRKNSDEEKIESWKNSDEEKNKSRKYFGTEKMCEGEGDDFVEREEIEERRVCEREGR
;
A
#
# COMPACT_ATOMS: atom_id res chain seq x y z
N MET A 1 -4.98 10.04 44.59
CA MET A 1 -5.10 9.17 43.40
C MET A 1 -4.00 9.55 42.41
N ALA A 2 -3.09 8.62 42.04
CA ALA A 2 -2.00 8.95 41.12
C ALA A 2 -2.45 9.08 39.65
N ASN A 3 -3.47 8.32 39.24
CA ASN A 3 -3.89 8.21 37.83
C ASN A 3 -4.53 9.49 37.26
N SER A 4 -5.21 10.30 38.09
CA SER A 4 -5.95 11.48 37.62
C SER A 4 -5.04 12.54 36.96
N ARG A 5 -3.75 12.60 37.34
CA ARG A 5 -2.75 13.51 36.73
C ARG A 5 -2.57 13.28 35.23
N PHE A 6 -2.74 12.03 34.77
CA PHE A 6 -2.50 11.64 33.38
C PHE A 6 -3.77 11.19 32.65
N GLU A 7 -4.90 11.05 33.35
CA GLU A 7 -6.18 10.58 32.81
C GLU A 7 -6.70 11.41 31.61
N TYR A 8 -6.28 12.67 31.49
CA TYR A 8 -6.57 13.53 30.34
C TYR A 8 -6.18 12.90 28.99
N VAL A 9 -5.20 11.98 28.93
CA VAL A 9 -4.79 11.31 27.69
C VAL A 9 -5.88 10.44 27.06
N LYS A 10 -6.95 10.12 27.82
CA LYS A 10 -8.15 9.42 27.32
C LYS A 10 -9.04 10.31 26.42
N SER A 11 -9.00 11.64 26.55
CA SER A 11 -9.86 12.53 25.75
C SER A 11 -9.49 12.57 24.26
N PHE A 12 -8.32 12.01 23.91
CA PHE A 12 -7.88 11.81 22.52
C PHE A 12 -8.48 10.54 21.87
N GLU A 13 -9.15 9.64 22.63
CA GLU A 13 -9.87 8.49 22.04
C GLU A 13 -11.18 8.96 21.35
N ASN A 14 -11.20 8.97 20.01
CA ASN A 14 -12.44 9.16 19.26
C ASN A 14 -13.28 7.86 19.28
N PRO A 15 -14.56 7.87 19.73
CA PRO A 15 -15.37 6.66 19.76
C PRO A 15 -15.73 6.11 18.37
N GLY A 16 -15.69 6.94 17.31
CA GLY A 16 -15.95 6.49 15.94
C GLY A 16 -17.36 5.92 15.71
N THR A 17 -18.37 6.42 16.43
CA THR A 17 -19.77 5.97 16.34
C THR A 17 -20.35 6.20 14.94
N LEU A 18 -20.96 5.16 14.38
CA LEU A 18 -21.58 5.17 13.06
C LEU A 18 -23.09 5.49 13.14
N ASP A 19 -23.58 6.27 12.18
CA ASP A 19 -24.98 6.70 12.06
C ASP A 19 -25.97 5.52 12.23
N PRO A 20 -27.00 5.63 13.08
CA PRO A 20 -27.97 4.56 13.35
C PRO A 20 -28.86 4.18 12.17
N ARG A 21 -29.09 5.06 11.19
CA ARG A 21 -30.06 4.81 10.10
C ARG A 21 -29.50 3.92 8.99
N ASN A 22 -28.18 3.86 8.85
CA ASN A 22 -27.50 3.22 7.72
C ASN A 22 -27.24 1.73 7.96
N TRP A 23 -27.23 0.94 6.88
CA TRP A 23 -26.58 -0.37 6.85
C TRP A 23 -25.08 -0.19 7.11
N ILE A 24 -24.46 -1.12 7.85
CA ILE A 24 -23.00 -1.17 8.01
C ILE A 24 -22.48 -2.37 7.23
N VAL A 25 -21.51 -2.15 6.35
CA VAL A 25 -20.78 -3.24 5.68
C VAL A 25 -19.31 -3.15 6.01
N VAL A 26 -18.77 -4.19 6.65
CA VAL A 26 -17.34 -4.33 6.93
C VAL A 26 -16.74 -5.32 5.94
N THR A 27 -15.82 -4.85 5.11
CA THR A 27 -15.11 -5.67 4.12
C THR A 27 -13.66 -5.84 4.51
N LEU A 28 -13.21 -7.09 4.56
CA LEU A 28 -11.82 -7.49 4.75
C LEU A 28 -11.23 -7.97 3.42
N SER A 29 -9.96 -7.64 3.17
CA SER A 29 -9.16 -8.16 2.05
C SER A 29 -7.82 -8.69 2.59
N CYS A 30 -7.45 -9.92 2.23
CA CYS A 30 -6.16 -10.50 2.59
C CYS A 30 -5.06 -9.96 1.66
N HIS A 31 -4.37 -8.89 2.05
CA HIS A 31 -3.43 -8.15 1.19
C HIS A 31 -2.24 -9.00 0.71
N ASN A 32 -1.93 -10.12 1.37
CA ASN A 32 -0.76 -10.95 1.07
C ASN A 32 -1.07 -12.33 0.46
N VAL A 33 -2.23 -12.51 -0.19
CA VAL A 33 -2.58 -13.77 -0.91
C VAL A 33 -1.46 -14.21 -1.85
N ASP A 34 -0.91 -13.34 -2.70
CA ASP A 34 0.24 -13.63 -3.58
C ASP A 34 1.42 -14.31 -2.86
N ALA A 35 1.69 -13.90 -1.61
CA ALA A 35 2.77 -14.44 -0.81
C ALA A 35 2.37 -15.77 -0.15
N LEU A 36 1.11 -15.94 0.24
CA LEU A 36 0.56 -17.22 0.71
C LEU A 36 0.60 -18.27 -0.43
N THR A 37 0.10 -17.92 -1.61
CA THR A 37 0.13 -18.73 -2.84
C THR A 37 1.53 -19.21 -3.18
N ARG A 38 2.51 -18.30 -3.24
CA ARG A 38 3.92 -18.64 -3.53
C ARG A 38 4.64 -19.42 -2.41
N THR A 39 4.19 -19.32 -1.16
CA THR A 39 4.85 -20.00 -0.03
C THR A 39 4.31 -21.42 0.19
N HIS A 40 3.04 -21.67 -0.12
CA HIS A 40 2.36 -22.94 0.16
C HIS A 40 1.87 -23.66 -1.12
N ASN A 41 2.31 -23.19 -2.30
CA ASN A 41 1.99 -23.76 -3.62
C ASN A 41 0.49 -24.01 -3.83
N PHE A 42 -0.31 -22.94 -3.67
CA PHE A 42 -1.75 -23.00 -3.95
C PHE A 42 -2.00 -23.22 -5.45
N GLU A 43 -3.05 -23.98 -5.75
CA GLU A 43 -3.55 -24.20 -7.11
C GLU A 43 -3.96 -22.87 -7.78
N GLN A 44 -3.84 -22.79 -9.11
CA GLN A 44 -4.08 -21.56 -9.88
C GLN A 44 -4.94 -21.86 -11.12
N PRO A 45 -5.98 -21.07 -11.43
CA PRO A 45 -6.30 -19.76 -10.83
C PRO A 45 -6.91 -19.82 -9.42
N ASN A 46 -7.55 -20.93 -9.05
CA ASN A 46 -8.22 -21.10 -7.75
C ASN A 46 -7.65 -22.30 -6.99
N ASP A 47 -7.57 -22.19 -5.66
CA ASP A 47 -7.29 -23.31 -4.75
C ASP A 47 -8.49 -23.57 -3.86
N SER A 48 -9.06 -24.77 -3.99
CA SER A 48 -10.31 -25.11 -3.32
C SER A 48 -10.16 -25.23 -1.79
N ARG A 49 -8.95 -25.53 -1.29
CA ARG A 49 -8.64 -25.60 0.15
C ARG A 49 -8.53 -24.19 0.73
N PHE A 50 -7.86 -23.28 0.01
CA PHE A 50 -7.78 -21.88 0.41
C PHE A 50 -9.16 -21.23 0.48
N LEU A 51 -10.01 -21.41 -0.53
CA LEU A 51 -11.37 -20.87 -0.52
C LEU A 51 -12.22 -21.46 0.61
N ARG A 52 -12.18 -22.79 0.86
CA ARG A 52 -12.87 -23.41 2.01
C ARG A 52 -12.32 -22.93 3.37
N LEU A 53 -11.04 -22.62 3.48
CA LEU A 53 -10.46 -22.02 4.69
C LEU A 53 -10.96 -20.60 4.94
N VAL A 54 -10.99 -19.75 3.90
CA VAL A 54 -11.54 -18.39 3.98
C VAL A 54 -13.04 -18.44 4.31
N GLN A 55 -13.83 -19.27 3.61
CA GLN A 55 -15.25 -19.48 3.88
C GLN A 55 -15.51 -19.91 5.32
N SER A 56 -14.91 -21.03 5.77
CA SER A 56 -15.14 -21.54 7.13
C SER A 56 -14.67 -20.60 8.23
N SER A 57 -13.72 -19.70 7.94
CA SER A 57 -13.33 -18.59 8.82
C SER A 57 -14.40 -17.48 8.85
N GLY A 58 -14.96 -17.09 7.71
CA GLY A 58 -16.06 -16.14 7.62
C GLY A 58 -17.36 -16.64 8.27
N GLU A 59 -17.69 -17.92 8.09
CA GLU A 59 -18.76 -18.58 8.85
C GLU A 59 -18.49 -18.51 10.36
N SER A 60 -17.25 -18.75 10.80
CA SER A 60 -16.89 -18.69 12.23
C SER A 60 -17.05 -17.29 12.81
N VAL A 61 -16.71 -16.25 12.04
CA VAL A 61 -17.01 -14.85 12.36
C VAL A 61 -18.52 -14.63 12.52
N MET A 62 -19.35 -15.20 11.64
CA MET A 62 -20.81 -15.12 11.72
C MET A 62 -21.43 -15.97 12.85
N ARG A 63 -20.80 -17.07 13.29
CA ARG A 63 -21.27 -17.89 14.44
C ARG A 63 -21.12 -17.12 15.76
N GLU A 64 -20.00 -16.42 15.93
CA GLU A 64 -19.73 -15.54 17.09
C GLU A 64 -20.53 -14.23 17.02
N ILE A 65 -20.51 -13.54 15.87
CA ILE A 65 -21.14 -12.22 15.72
C ILE A 65 -22.55 -12.37 15.13
N LYS A 66 -23.53 -12.63 16.01
CA LYS A 66 -24.92 -12.94 15.66
C LYS A 66 -25.66 -11.82 14.90
N GLU A 67 -25.26 -10.56 15.06
CA GLU A 67 -25.85 -9.40 14.37
C GLU A 67 -25.41 -9.23 12.90
N ILE A 68 -24.47 -10.05 12.39
CA ILE A 68 -24.24 -10.14 10.95
C ILE A 68 -25.42 -10.87 10.30
N VAL A 69 -26.05 -10.24 9.29
CA VAL A 69 -27.20 -10.81 8.56
C VAL A 69 -26.78 -11.55 7.29
N LEU A 70 -25.77 -11.03 6.59
CA LEU A 70 -25.21 -11.62 5.37
C LEU A 70 -23.68 -11.49 5.37
N GLY A 71 -23.00 -12.52 4.89
CA GLY A 71 -21.61 -12.47 4.45
C GLY A 71 -21.52 -12.76 2.95
N TYR A 72 -20.54 -12.17 2.27
CA TYR A 72 -20.18 -12.49 0.89
C TYR A 72 -18.66 -12.65 0.77
N GLN A 73 -18.21 -13.76 0.18
CA GLN A 73 -16.80 -14.15 0.12
C GLN A 73 -16.39 -14.53 -1.30
N PHE A 74 -15.23 -14.05 -1.74
CA PHE A 74 -14.55 -14.58 -2.92
C PHE A 74 -13.04 -14.34 -2.80
N ALA A 75 -12.22 -15.20 -3.43
CA ALA A 75 -10.77 -15.18 -3.27
C ALA A 75 -10.37 -15.05 -1.77
N GLY A 76 -9.49 -14.11 -1.44
CA GLY A 76 -9.10 -13.75 -0.07
C GLY A 76 -9.90 -12.60 0.55
N GLU A 77 -11.09 -12.27 0.03
CA GLU A 77 -11.90 -11.12 0.46
C GLU A 77 -13.25 -11.56 1.06
N CYS A 78 -13.72 -10.85 2.09
CA CYS A 78 -14.99 -11.12 2.79
C CYS A 78 -15.70 -9.82 3.19
N SER A 79 -16.93 -9.63 2.73
CA SER A 79 -17.84 -8.53 3.11
C SER A 79 -18.91 -9.03 4.08
N PHE A 80 -19.05 -8.40 5.24
CA PHE A 80 -20.03 -8.72 6.28
C PHE A 80 -21.02 -7.56 6.46
N VAL A 81 -22.32 -7.85 6.41
CA VAL A 81 -23.41 -6.89 6.47
C VAL A 81 -24.10 -6.95 7.83
N PHE A 82 -24.34 -5.78 8.42
CA PHE A 82 -25.12 -5.61 9.64
C PHE A 82 -26.39 -4.82 9.33
N GLY A 83 -27.52 -5.28 9.88
CA GLY A 83 -28.81 -4.60 9.77
C GLY A 83 -28.79 -3.18 10.34
N ARG A 84 -29.59 -2.27 9.78
CA ARG A 84 -29.73 -0.88 10.25
C ARG A 84 -29.88 -0.80 11.77
N ASN A 85 -30.67 -1.70 12.36
CA ASN A 85 -30.98 -1.74 13.79
C ASN A 85 -29.86 -2.33 14.69
N THR A 86 -28.66 -2.64 14.17
CA THR A 86 -27.57 -3.16 15.00
C THR A 86 -27.18 -2.19 16.11
N THR A 87 -27.04 -2.71 17.33
CA THR A 87 -26.55 -1.97 18.50
C THR A 87 -25.14 -2.39 18.93
N LEU A 88 -24.58 -3.42 18.27
CA LEU A 88 -23.30 -4.02 18.55
C LEU A 88 -22.19 -2.99 18.83
N TYR A 89 -21.52 -3.13 19.98
CA TYR A 89 -20.44 -2.26 20.45
C TYR A 89 -20.78 -0.76 20.55
N LYS A 90 -22.07 -0.39 20.58
CA LYS A 90 -22.61 0.98 20.41
C LYS A 90 -22.28 1.58 19.03
N ARG A 91 -22.33 0.77 17.97
CA ARG A 91 -22.05 1.13 16.57
C ARG A 91 -20.67 1.78 16.32
N ARG A 92 -19.69 1.54 17.19
CA ARG A 92 -18.34 2.10 17.04
C ARG A 92 -17.59 1.42 15.89
N GLY A 93 -17.36 2.15 14.81
CA GLY A 93 -16.81 1.64 13.55
C GLY A 93 -15.45 0.95 13.69
N PRO A 94 -14.43 1.57 14.32
CA PRO A 94 -13.13 0.94 14.55
C PRO A 94 -13.24 -0.36 15.37
N LYS A 95 -14.15 -0.42 16.35
CA LYS A 95 -14.38 -1.60 17.19
C LYS A 95 -15.08 -2.73 16.46
N LEU A 96 -16.09 -2.43 15.63
CA LEU A 96 -16.69 -3.41 14.71
C LEU A 96 -15.61 -3.97 13.78
N LEU A 97 -14.90 -3.09 13.08
CA LEU A 97 -13.87 -3.43 12.09
C LEU A 97 -12.78 -4.34 12.65
N THR A 98 -12.21 -3.96 13.80
CA THR A 98 -11.05 -4.66 14.37
C THR A 98 -11.41 -6.00 15.00
N ASN A 99 -12.58 -6.14 15.64
CA ASN A 99 -13.01 -7.44 16.16
C ASN A 99 -13.33 -8.43 15.03
N ILE A 100 -13.95 -7.97 13.94
CA ILE A 100 -14.20 -8.79 12.73
C ILE A 100 -12.87 -9.20 12.08
N CYS A 101 -11.94 -8.25 11.93
CA CYS A 101 -10.61 -8.48 11.36
C CYS A 101 -9.76 -9.45 12.23
N SER A 102 -9.74 -9.24 13.54
CA SER A 102 -9.07 -10.09 14.52
C SER A 102 -9.60 -11.52 14.43
N LEU A 103 -10.92 -11.69 14.56
CA LEU A 103 -11.55 -13.01 14.58
C LEU A 103 -11.38 -13.73 13.24
N MET A 104 -11.46 -13.04 12.10
CA MET A 104 -11.14 -13.62 10.79
C MET A 104 -9.69 -14.14 10.75
N SER A 105 -8.75 -13.36 11.27
CA SER A 105 -7.32 -13.70 11.31
C SER A 105 -7.03 -14.88 12.23
N SER A 106 -7.62 -14.89 13.44
CA SER A 106 -7.51 -16.00 14.39
C SER A 106 -8.16 -17.27 13.84
N CYS A 107 -9.37 -17.18 13.27
CA CYS A 107 -10.05 -18.31 12.64
C CYS A 107 -9.27 -18.89 11.45
N PHE A 108 -8.63 -18.05 10.62
CA PHE A 108 -7.83 -18.53 9.49
C PHE A 108 -6.63 -19.37 9.97
N VAL A 109 -5.92 -18.92 11.02
CA VAL A 109 -4.79 -19.68 11.57
C VAL A 109 -5.28 -20.93 12.32
N TYR A 110 -6.36 -20.81 13.10
CA TYR A 110 -6.94 -21.91 13.86
C TYR A 110 -7.48 -23.05 12.96
N ASN A 111 -8.17 -22.70 11.88
CA ASN A 111 -8.72 -23.67 10.93
C ASN A 111 -7.68 -24.20 9.92
N TRP A 112 -6.45 -23.65 9.87
CA TRP A 112 -5.45 -23.99 8.85
C TRP A 112 -5.20 -25.51 8.76
N THR A 113 -4.89 -26.15 9.88
CA THR A 113 -4.63 -27.60 9.99
C THR A 113 -5.81 -28.46 9.53
N ARG A 114 -7.05 -27.96 9.61
CA ARG A 114 -8.25 -28.67 9.14
C ARG A 114 -8.34 -28.74 7.61
N HIS A 115 -7.78 -27.76 6.88
CA HIS A 115 -7.86 -27.68 5.41
C HIS A 115 -6.54 -28.03 4.70
N PHE A 116 -5.41 -27.89 5.40
CA PHE A 116 -4.06 -28.13 4.86
C PHE A 116 -3.30 -29.25 5.61
N GLY A 117 -3.92 -29.93 6.57
CA GLY A 117 -3.33 -31.07 7.28
C GLY A 117 -2.04 -30.69 8.03
N SER A 118 -0.99 -31.46 7.83
CA SER A 118 0.32 -31.29 8.45
C SER A 118 1.19 -30.17 7.85
N VAL A 119 0.75 -29.47 6.80
CA VAL A 119 1.49 -28.36 6.19
C VAL A 119 1.60 -27.20 7.17
N ALA A 120 2.81 -26.74 7.50
CA ALA A 120 3.02 -25.63 8.42
C ALA A 120 2.68 -24.26 7.80
N LEU A 121 2.08 -23.35 8.58
CA LEU A 121 1.75 -21.99 8.14
C LEU A 121 2.97 -21.05 8.22
N CYS A 122 3.77 -21.04 7.16
CA CYS A 122 5.03 -20.32 7.06
C CYS A 122 4.85 -18.78 7.03
N ARG A 123 3.88 -18.27 6.27
CA ARG A 123 3.49 -16.85 6.23
C ARG A 123 2.08 -16.70 6.82
N LEU A 124 1.88 -15.74 7.73
CA LEU A 124 0.56 -15.42 8.30
C LEU A 124 -0.32 -14.65 7.30
N PRO A 125 -1.66 -14.77 7.38
CA PRO A 125 -2.55 -13.84 6.70
C PRO A 125 -2.41 -12.41 7.26
N VAL A 126 -2.62 -11.41 6.43
CA VAL A 126 -2.79 -10.01 6.86
C VAL A 126 -4.06 -9.47 6.21
N PHE A 127 -5.12 -9.37 7.01
CA PHE A 127 -6.40 -8.83 6.59
C PHE A 127 -6.46 -7.32 6.82
N GLU A 128 -6.82 -6.58 5.77
CA GLU A 128 -7.07 -5.16 5.80
C GLU A 128 -8.56 -4.87 5.69
N GLY A 129 -9.05 -4.02 6.59
CA GLY A 129 -10.47 -3.74 6.74
C GLY A 129 -10.88 -2.37 6.21
N VAL A 130 -12.07 -2.30 5.62
CA VAL A 130 -12.76 -1.07 5.22
C VAL A 130 -14.23 -1.15 5.64
N THR A 131 -14.77 -0.05 6.16
CA THR A 131 -16.18 0.06 6.57
C THR A 131 -16.94 0.99 5.62
N TYR A 132 -18.11 0.55 5.16
CA TYR A 132 -19.05 1.33 4.36
C TYR A 132 -20.35 1.59 5.15
N LEU A 133 -20.97 2.76 4.95
CA LEU A 133 -22.31 3.06 5.43
C LEU A 133 -23.26 3.33 4.26
N PHE A 134 -24.25 2.47 4.06
CA PHE A 134 -25.24 2.61 2.98
C PHE A 134 -26.58 3.12 3.55
N PRO A 135 -27.06 4.31 3.15
CA PRO A 135 -28.37 4.83 3.57
C PRO A 135 -29.55 4.08 2.97
N GLU A 136 -29.41 3.51 1.77
CA GLU A 136 -30.49 2.84 1.06
C GLU A 136 -30.15 1.38 0.75
N ASP A 137 -31.19 0.56 0.70
CA ASP A 137 -31.14 -0.86 0.34
C ASP A 137 -30.59 -1.05 -1.07
N GLN A 138 -30.90 -0.10 -1.98
CA GLN A 138 -30.36 -0.07 -3.33
C GLN A 138 -28.84 0.10 -3.33
N ASN A 139 -28.25 0.90 -2.44
CA ASN A 139 -26.79 1.06 -2.39
C ASN A 139 -26.11 -0.21 -1.83
N LEU A 140 -26.76 -0.90 -0.88
CA LEU A 140 -26.32 -2.21 -0.37
C LEU A 140 -26.37 -3.30 -1.46
N ARG A 141 -27.47 -3.35 -2.24
CA ARG A 141 -27.62 -4.27 -3.38
C ARG A 141 -26.61 -3.97 -4.48
N ASP A 142 -26.47 -2.71 -4.91
CA ASP A 142 -25.47 -2.29 -5.89
C ASP A 142 -24.06 -2.65 -5.42
N TYR A 143 -23.75 -2.50 -4.11
CA TYR A 143 -22.48 -2.91 -3.55
C TYR A 143 -22.24 -4.42 -3.68
N LEU A 144 -23.16 -5.26 -3.21
CA LEU A 144 -22.98 -6.72 -3.24
C LEU A 144 -22.98 -7.25 -4.69
N THR A 145 -23.79 -6.67 -5.57
CA THR A 145 -23.82 -6.97 -7.01
C THR A 145 -22.49 -6.59 -7.68
N LYS A 146 -21.93 -5.41 -7.37
CA LYS A 146 -20.59 -5.01 -7.81
C LYS A 146 -19.53 -6.00 -7.37
N ARG A 147 -19.55 -6.44 -6.11
CA ARG A 147 -18.57 -7.39 -5.55
C ARG A 147 -18.67 -8.77 -6.21
N GLN A 148 -19.86 -9.18 -6.64
CA GLN A 148 -20.02 -10.40 -7.44
C GLN A 148 -19.52 -10.23 -8.88
N LYS A 149 -19.73 -9.08 -9.52
CA LYS A 149 -19.10 -8.80 -10.83
C LYS A 149 -17.57 -8.68 -10.74
N GLU A 150 -17.03 -8.11 -9.67
CA GLU A 150 -15.58 -8.11 -9.39
C GLU A 150 -15.03 -9.54 -9.28
N CYS A 151 -15.73 -10.45 -8.60
CA CYS A 151 -15.39 -11.88 -8.56
C CYS A 151 -15.40 -12.51 -9.95
N HIS A 152 -16.49 -12.35 -10.71
CA HIS A 152 -16.63 -12.93 -12.05
C HIS A 152 -15.51 -12.48 -13.00
N ASN A 153 -15.25 -11.18 -13.05
CA ASN A 153 -14.26 -10.60 -13.96
C ASN A 153 -12.82 -10.95 -13.56
N GLN A 154 -12.51 -11.02 -12.25
CA GLN A 154 -11.20 -11.48 -11.79
C GLN A 154 -10.99 -12.96 -12.10
N ASN A 155 -11.98 -13.82 -11.81
CA ASN A 155 -11.89 -15.24 -12.07
C ASN A 155 -11.74 -15.54 -13.58
N LEU A 156 -12.51 -14.87 -14.42
CA LEU A 156 -12.42 -14.99 -15.88
C LEU A 156 -11.01 -14.64 -16.37
N TYR A 157 -10.52 -13.45 -16.03
CA TYR A 157 -9.18 -12.98 -16.41
C TYR A 157 -8.06 -13.93 -15.95
N GLN A 158 -8.10 -14.40 -14.70
CA GLN A 158 -7.08 -15.32 -14.18
C GLN A 158 -7.16 -16.71 -14.84
N THR A 159 -8.35 -17.17 -15.19
CA THR A 159 -8.53 -18.42 -15.94
C THR A 159 -7.97 -18.29 -17.36
N CYS A 160 -8.23 -17.17 -18.06
CA CYS A 160 -7.62 -16.89 -19.37
C CYS A 160 -6.09 -16.85 -19.30
N LEU A 161 -5.55 -16.10 -18.34
CA LEU A 161 -4.11 -15.92 -18.13
C LEU A 161 -3.43 -17.28 -17.87
N LYS A 162 -4.01 -18.10 -16.98
CA LYS A 162 -3.50 -19.44 -16.68
C LYS A 162 -3.63 -20.38 -17.89
N GLY A 163 -4.73 -20.30 -18.64
CA GLY A 163 -4.97 -21.11 -19.84
C GLY A 163 -3.90 -20.90 -20.92
N MET A 164 -3.61 -19.64 -21.28
CA MET A 164 -2.57 -19.32 -22.28
C MET A 164 -1.16 -19.70 -21.81
N ILE A 165 -0.85 -19.51 -20.52
CA ILE A 165 0.44 -19.95 -19.96
C ILE A 165 0.57 -21.48 -20.05
N CYS A 166 -0.52 -22.24 -19.84
CA CYS A 166 -0.51 -23.70 -20.04
C CYS A 166 -0.44 -24.12 -21.52
N LYS A 167 -0.72 -23.21 -22.46
CA LYS A 167 -0.49 -23.38 -23.91
C LYS A 167 0.93 -22.94 -24.35
N GLY A 168 1.82 -22.63 -23.40
CA GLY A 168 3.22 -22.29 -23.66
C GLY A 168 3.52 -20.80 -23.87
N MET A 169 2.53 -19.92 -23.76
CA MET A 169 2.73 -18.47 -23.85
C MET A 169 3.46 -17.93 -22.61
N SER A 170 4.36 -16.95 -22.78
CA SER A 170 5.01 -16.31 -21.63
C SER A 170 4.01 -15.50 -20.80
N THR A 171 4.28 -15.34 -19.51
CA THR A 171 3.41 -14.56 -18.61
C THR A 171 3.27 -13.10 -19.05
N LEU A 172 4.30 -12.51 -19.68
CA LEU A 172 4.24 -11.14 -20.16
C LEU A 172 3.36 -11.04 -21.42
N ASP A 173 3.53 -11.96 -22.36
CA ASP A 173 2.74 -11.96 -23.60
C ASP A 173 1.27 -12.23 -23.32
N ALA A 174 0.96 -13.17 -22.41
CA ALA A 174 -0.41 -13.46 -21.99
C ALA A 174 -1.08 -12.27 -21.24
N ILE A 175 -0.31 -11.47 -20.49
CA ILE A 175 -0.82 -10.22 -19.90
C ILE A 175 -1.11 -9.19 -21.00
N ASN A 176 -0.20 -9.04 -21.97
CA ASN A 176 -0.36 -8.10 -23.10
C ASN A 176 -1.57 -8.48 -23.98
N SER A 177 -1.75 -9.77 -24.31
CA SER A 177 -2.87 -10.27 -25.10
C SER A 177 -4.23 -10.11 -24.41
N LEU A 178 -4.29 -10.05 -23.08
CA LEU A 178 -5.52 -9.75 -22.34
C LEU A 178 -5.74 -8.25 -22.11
N GLN A 179 -4.75 -7.39 -22.36
CA GLN A 179 -4.86 -5.98 -22.05
C GLN A 179 -5.90 -5.29 -22.95
N GLY A 180 -6.95 -4.74 -22.33
CA GLY A 180 -8.08 -4.10 -23.03
C GLY A 180 -9.16 -5.06 -23.55
N THR A 181 -9.02 -6.38 -23.34
CA THR A 181 -10.05 -7.36 -23.76
C THR A 181 -11.34 -7.22 -22.96
N SER A 182 -12.47 -7.43 -23.64
CA SER A 182 -13.81 -7.50 -23.05
C SER A 182 -14.14 -8.87 -22.46
N GLU A 183 -15.18 -8.93 -21.62
CA GLU A 183 -15.71 -10.17 -21.04
C GLU A 183 -16.08 -11.21 -22.12
N ALA A 184 -16.60 -10.78 -23.27
CA ALA A 184 -16.91 -11.66 -24.40
C ALA A 184 -15.64 -12.26 -25.03
N GLN A 185 -14.66 -11.41 -25.38
CA GLN A 185 -13.39 -11.84 -25.97
C GLN A 185 -12.60 -12.78 -25.03
N GLN A 186 -12.68 -12.56 -23.72
CA GLN A 186 -12.05 -13.44 -22.74
C GLN A 186 -12.67 -14.85 -22.71
N ASN A 187 -14.01 -14.96 -22.81
CA ASN A 187 -14.68 -16.25 -22.96
C ASN A 187 -14.35 -16.92 -24.30
N GLU A 188 -14.24 -16.15 -25.39
CA GLU A 188 -13.85 -16.65 -26.71
C GLU A 188 -12.41 -17.19 -26.71
N ILE A 189 -11.45 -16.48 -26.10
CA ILE A 189 -10.06 -16.93 -25.93
C ILE A 189 -9.97 -18.23 -25.11
N LEU A 190 -10.75 -18.34 -24.02
CA LEU A 190 -10.82 -19.57 -23.23
C LEU A 190 -11.35 -20.74 -24.06
N PHE A 191 -12.46 -20.54 -24.78
CA PHE A 191 -13.07 -21.61 -25.56
C PHE A 191 -12.20 -22.03 -26.74
N THR A 192 -11.76 -21.09 -27.58
CA THR A 192 -11.05 -21.35 -28.84
C THR A 192 -9.58 -21.72 -28.65
N GLN A 193 -8.84 -20.98 -27.82
CA GLN A 193 -7.39 -21.16 -27.68
C GLN A 193 -7.06 -22.13 -26.54
N CYS A 194 -7.75 -22.01 -25.40
CA CYS A 194 -7.47 -22.85 -24.23
C CYS A 194 -8.20 -24.20 -24.30
N GLY A 195 -9.39 -24.26 -24.91
CA GLY A 195 -10.27 -25.43 -24.92
C GLY A 195 -11.17 -25.54 -23.67
N ILE A 196 -11.37 -24.41 -22.96
CA ILE A 196 -12.04 -24.35 -21.67
C ILE A 196 -13.39 -23.65 -21.84
N ASN A 197 -14.49 -24.36 -21.56
CA ASN A 197 -15.80 -23.72 -21.46
C ASN A 197 -15.99 -23.15 -20.04
N TYR A 198 -15.82 -21.83 -19.91
CA TYR A 198 -15.97 -21.13 -18.63
C TYR A 198 -17.35 -21.35 -17.97
N ASN A 199 -18.42 -21.62 -18.74
CA ASN A 199 -19.73 -21.92 -18.16
C ASN A 199 -19.75 -23.25 -17.38
N ASN A 200 -18.77 -24.14 -17.58
CA ASN A 200 -18.63 -25.41 -16.85
C ASN A 200 -17.75 -25.31 -15.58
N GLU A 201 -17.04 -24.19 -15.35
CA GLU A 201 -16.29 -23.95 -14.10
C GLU A 201 -17.17 -24.03 -12.84
N ASP A 202 -16.57 -24.17 -11.66
CA ASP A 202 -17.32 -24.18 -10.40
C ASP A 202 -18.09 -22.85 -10.19
N ALA A 203 -19.33 -22.95 -9.69
CA ALA A 203 -20.13 -21.80 -9.31
C ALA A 203 -19.48 -20.98 -8.18
N VAL A 204 -18.73 -21.62 -7.27
CA VAL A 204 -17.93 -20.95 -6.22
C VAL A 204 -16.91 -19.99 -6.84
N PHE A 205 -16.21 -20.40 -7.90
CA PHE A 205 -15.19 -19.56 -8.55
C PHE A 205 -15.81 -18.39 -9.33
N LYS A 206 -16.95 -18.62 -9.98
CA LYS A 206 -17.64 -17.62 -10.83
C LYS A 206 -18.49 -16.61 -10.07
N LYS A 207 -19.06 -17.00 -8.92
CA LYS A 207 -20.06 -16.21 -8.19
C LYS A 207 -19.65 -15.89 -6.74
N GLY A 208 -18.57 -16.48 -6.24
CA GLY A 208 -18.24 -16.45 -4.82
C GLY A 208 -19.24 -17.26 -3.96
N THR A 209 -19.10 -17.11 -2.64
CA THR A 209 -19.94 -17.75 -1.63
C THR A 209 -20.75 -16.69 -0.90
N VAL A 210 -22.07 -16.80 -0.95
CA VAL A 210 -23.01 -16.03 -0.13
C VAL A 210 -23.27 -16.81 1.16
N MET A 211 -23.15 -16.17 2.32
CA MET A 211 -23.40 -16.74 3.64
C MET A 211 -24.60 -16.02 4.28
N VAL A 212 -25.68 -16.72 4.58
CA VAL A 212 -26.89 -16.13 5.19
C VAL A 212 -27.40 -16.99 6.35
N ARG A 213 -28.25 -16.43 7.22
CA ARG A 213 -28.88 -17.17 8.32
C ARG A 213 -30.25 -17.67 7.93
N ASP A 214 -30.49 -18.97 8.13
CA ASP A 214 -31.81 -19.58 7.94
C ASP A 214 -32.25 -20.34 9.21
N LYS A 215 -33.56 -20.56 9.38
CA LYS A 215 -34.19 -21.21 10.53
C LYS A 215 -34.53 -22.67 10.20
N VAL A 216 -33.50 -23.50 10.13
CA VAL A 216 -33.61 -24.94 9.85
C VAL A 216 -34.33 -25.66 10.99
N ASN A 217 -35.24 -26.58 10.67
CA ASN A 217 -35.82 -27.51 11.65
C ASN A 217 -34.74 -28.55 12.02
N VAL A 218 -34.39 -28.65 13.30
CA VAL A 218 -33.46 -29.65 13.83
C VAL A 218 -34.22 -30.57 14.78
N SER A 219 -34.18 -31.88 14.52
CA SER A 219 -34.64 -32.90 15.45
C SER A 219 -33.67 -32.99 16.64
N VAL A 220 -34.15 -32.65 17.83
CA VAL A 220 -33.40 -32.74 19.09
C VAL A 220 -33.99 -33.87 19.91
N ILE A 221 -33.16 -34.84 20.31
CA ILE A 221 -33.57 -35.88 21.26
C ILE A 221 -33.67 -35.22 22.64
N THR A 222 -34.84 -35.25 23.26
CA THR A 222 -35.08 -34.73 24.61
C THR A 222 -34.66 -35.74 25.69
N PRO A 223 -34.49 -35.33 26.96
CA PRO A 223 -34.02 -36.22 28.03
C PRO A 223 -34.91 -37.43 28.34
N ASP A 224 -36.13 -37.44 27.81
CA ASP A 224 -37.11 -38.53 27.85
C ASP A 224 -36.94 -39.56 26.70
N GLY A 225 -35.99 -39.33 25.79
CA GLY A 225 -35.78 -40.14 24.58
C GLY A 225 -36.71 -39.82 23.41
N SER A 226 -37.66 -38.88 23.57
CA SER A 226 -38.52 -38.45 22.46
C SER A 226 -37.80 -37.47 21.51
N THR A 227 -38.34 -37.22 20.32
CA THR A 227 -37.70 -36.39 19.29
C THR A 227 -38.49 -35.09 19.07
N ALA A 228 -37.96 -33.98 19.56
CA ALA A 228 -38.56 -32.66 19.46
C ALA A 228 -37.99 -31.86 18.28
N ASN A 229 -38.85 -31.41 17.36
CA ASN A 229 -38.44 -30.55 16.25
C ASN A 229 -38.27 -29.08 16.69
N ARG A 230 -37.03 -28.61 16.75
CA ARG A 230 -36.68 -27.24 17.15
C ARG A 230 -36.16 -26.44 15.96
N LYS A 231 -36.75 -25.27 15.69
CA LYS A 231 -36.18 -24.29 14.74
C LYS A 231 -34.90 -23.68 15.31
N GLN A 232 -33.77 -23.94 14.67
CA GLN A 232 -32.45 -23.42 15.03
C GLN A 232 -31.93 -22.54 13.90
N SER A 233 -31.39 -21.36 14.25
CA SER A 233 -30.69 -20.55 13.26
C SER A 233 -29.33 -21.19 12.94
N GLN A 234 -29.13 -21.53 11.68
CA GLN A 234 -27.85 -21.99 11.13
C GLN A 234 -27.36 -21.01 10.05
N ILE A 235 -26.09 -21.11 9.68
CA ILE A 235 -25.54 -20.38 8.53
C ILE A 235 -25.56 -21.33 7.35
N ILE A 236 -26.20 -20.92 6.26
CA ILE A 236 -26.20 -21.65 4.98
C ILE A 236 -25.30 -20.93 3.98
N THR A 237 -24.68 -21.69 3.07
CA THR A 237 -23.78 -21.18 2.04
C THR A 237 -24.35 -21.42 0.66
N LEU A 238 -24.37 -20.39 -0.19
CA LEU A 238 -25.11 -20.36 -1.45
C LEU A 238 -24.25 -19.77 -2.58
N GLN A 239 -24.16 -20.46 -3.71
CA GLN A 239 -23.51 -19.99 -4.95
C GLN A 239 -24.57 -19.37 -5.88
N THR A 240 -25.32 -18.43 -5.32
CA THR A 240 -26.46 -17.76 -5.96
C THR A 240 -26.03 -16.50 -6.72
N ASP A 241 -26.87 -16.10 -7.67
CA ASP A 241 -26.78 -14.83 -8.38
C ASP A 241 -27.39 -13.72 -7.50
N LEU A 242 -26.64 -12.63 -7.27
CA LEU A 242 -27.04 -11.46 -6.49
C LEU A 242 -27.61 -10.33 -7.35
N VAL A 243 -27.46 -10.40 -8.68
CA VAL A 243 -28.12 -9.49 -9.63
C VAL A 243 -29.63 -9.71 -9.58
N LYS A 244 -30.06 -10.97 -9.50
CA LYS A 244 -31.48 -11.40 -9.60
C LYS A 244 -32.32 -11.09 -8.36
N ASP A 245 -33.56 -10.64 -8.58
CA ASP A 245 -34.55 -10.35 -7.54
C ASP A 245 -34.99 -11.57 -6.72
N GLU A 246 -34.87 -12.77 -7.29
CA GLU A 246 -35.18 -14.06 -6.66
C GLU A 246 -34.41 -14.30 -5.34
N PHE A 247 -33.18 -13.79 -5.24
CA PHE A 247 -32.39 -13.88 -4.00
C PHE A 247 -32.95 -12.95 -2.92
N TRP A 248 -33.12 -11.68 -3.26
CA TRP A 248 -33.53 -10.61 -2.35
C TRP A 248 -34.95 -10.83 -1.80
N THR A 249 -35.86 -11.28 -2.66
CA THR A 249 -37.26 -11.57 -2.29
C THR A 249 -37.39 -12.77 -1.36
N ARG A 250 -36.56 -13.82 -1.50
CA ARG A 250 -36.61 -15.02 -0.64
C ARG A 250 -35.96 -14.83 0.73
N GLN A 251 -34.93 -13.98 0.83
CA GLN A 251 -34.11 -13.88 2.04
C GLN A 251 -34.57 -12.78 3.01
N PHE A 252 -35.48 -11.88 2.62
CA PHE A 252 -36.01 -10.80 3.47
C PHE A 252 -34.91 -9.92 4.12
N ILE A 253 -33.78 -9.73 3.40
CA ILE A 253 -32.61 -8.99 3.89
C ILE A 253 -32.79 -7.47 3.73
N LEU A 254 -33.62 -7.03 2.78
CA LEU A 254 -33.88 -5.62 2.50
C LEU A 254 -35.23 -5.22 3.12
N ASP A 255 -35.31 -3.99 3.61
CA ASP A 255 -36.53 -3.39 4.15
C ASP A 255 -37.50 -2.99 3.02
N GLN A 256 -36.97 -2.74 1.80
CA GLN A 256 -37.73 -2.31 0.63
C GLN A 256 -37.37 -3.08 -0.66
N PRO A 257 -38.31 -3.24 -1.61
CA PRO A 257 -38.01 -3.82 -2.92
C PRO A 257 -37.07 -2.91 -3.71
N THR A 258 -36.02 -3.51 -4.27
CA THR A 258 -34.98 -2.85 -5.09
C THR A 258 -35.01 -3.40 -6.52
N LYS A 259 -34.23 -2.82 -7.44
CA LYS A 259 -34.03 -3.35 -8.81
C LYS A 259 -32.55 -3.55 -9.11
N ALA A 260 -32.22 -4.38 -10.10
CA ALA A 260 -30.84 -4.51 -10.57
C ALA A 260 -30.41 -3.23 -11.30
N ASN A 261 -29.29 -2.63 -10.90
CA ASN A 261 -28.69 -1.49 -11.59
C ASN A 261 -27.53 -1.97 -12.50
N ALA A 262 -27.57 -1.63 -13.78
CA ALA A 262 -26.53 -1.99 -14.75
C ALA A 262 -25.39 -0.96 -14.84
N ASN A 263 -25.56 0.23 -14.25
CA ASN A 263 -24.70 1.39 -14.48
C ASN A 263 -23.64 1.65 -13.39
N LYS A 264 -22.69 2.54 -13.70
CA LYS A 264 -21.45 2.80 -12.95
C LYS A 264 -21.58 2.77 -11.40
N HIS A 265 -21.17 1.66 -10.80
CA HIS A 265 -20.93 1.50 -9.36
C HIS A 265 -19.74 2.33 -8.80
N SER A 266 -19.40 3.47 -9.41
CA SER A 266 -18.36 4.39 -8.95
C SER A 266 -18.80 5.20 -7.74
N TYR A 267 -20.09 5.58 -7.68
CA TYR A 267 -20.67 6.40 -6.61
C TYR A 267 -20.49 5.77 -5.22
N LEU A 268 -20.51 4.44 -5.13
CA LEU A 268 -20.36 3.69 -3.88
C LEU A 268 -19.07 3.97 -3.10
N ARG A 269 -18.03 4.54 -3.74
CA ARG A 269 -16.82 4.99 -3.02
C ARG A 269 -17.09 6.16 -2.05
N ALA A 270 -18.15 6.94 -2.26
CA ALA A 270 -18.52 8.03 -1.35
C ALA A 270 -19.02 7.53 0.03
N PHE A 271 -19.50 6.28 0.10
CA PHE A 271 -19.96 5.65 1.33
C PHE A 271 -18.82 5.03 2.18
N GLU A 272 -17.59 5.07 1.69
CA GLU A 272 -16.41 4.53 2.38
C GLU A 272 -16.04 5.39 3.60
N LYS A 273 -16.21 4.86 4.82
CA LYS A 273 -15.75 5.52 6.05
C LYS A 273 -14.27 5.28 6.25
N ASN A 274 -13.45 6.06 5.54
CA ASN A 274 -11.99 6.01 5.59
C ASN A 274 -11.39 7.34 6.05
N ALA A 275 -11.43 7.57 7.36
CA ALA A 275 -10.94 8.81 7.96
C ALA A 275 -9.42 8.98 7.75
N PRO A 276 -8.95 10.12 7.19
CA PRO A 276 -7.54 10.45 7.16
C PRO A 276 -7.08 10.91 8.55
N LEU A 277 -6.05 10.27 9.09
CA LEU A 277 -5.43 10.68 10.36
C LEU A 277 -4.67 11.99 10.16
N LEU A 278 -4.86 12.94 11.09
CA LEU A 278 -4.21 14.26 11.10
C LEU A 278 -2.69 14.15 10.86
N PRO A 279 -2.09 14.88 9.90
CA PRO A 279 -0.64 14.88 9.67
C PRO A 279 0.18 15.27 10.91
N GLU A 280 1.47 14.92 10.92
CA GLU A 280 2.46 15.23 11.99
C GLU A 280 2.11 14.77 13.42
N THR A 281 0.97 14.13 13.65
CA THR A 281 0.64 13.48 14.93
C THR A 281 1.35 12.14 15.08
N TRP A 282 1.70 11.82 16.32
CA TRP A 282 2.09 10.47 16.76
C TRP A 282 0.86 9.57 16.77
N ILE A 283 1.00 8.34 16.28
CA ILE A 283 -0.08 7.35 16.27
C ILE A 283 0.25 6.30 17.34
N VAL A 284 -0.67 6.08 18.28
CA VAL A 284 -0.66 4.92 19.16
C VAL A 284 -1.78 3.99 18.74
N VAL A 285 -1.45 2.72 18.48
CA VAL A 285 -2.44 1.66 18.24
C VAL A 285 -2.51 0.77 19.46
N ARG A 286 -3.66 0.77 20.14
CA ARG A 286 -3.98 -0.12 21.26
C ARG A 286 -4.67 -1.37 20.71
N VAL A 287 -4.26 -2.53 21.20
CA VAL A 287 -4.83 -3.86 20.97
C VAL A 287 -5.27 -4.41 22.33
N ASP A 288 -6.50 -4.92 22.44
CA ASP A 288 -7.22 -5.13 23.71
C ASP A 288 -8.04 -6.44 23.67
N GLY A 289 -7.89 -7.31 24.67
CA GLY A 289 -8.42 -8.69 24.67
C GLY A 289 -9.95 -8.79 24.81
N LYS A 290 -10.67 -9.10 23.73
CA LYS A 290 -12.14 -9.24 23.81
C LYS A 290 -12.51 -10.51 24.60
N GLY A 291 -13.01 -10.32 25.82
CA GLY A 291 -13.55 -11.40 26.65
C GLY A 291 -12.49 -12.29 27.29
N PHE A 292 -11.25 -11.80 27.39
CA PHE A 292 -10.08 -12.59 27.78
C PHE A 292 -10.19 -13.22 29.19
N HIS A 293 -10.99 -12.66 30.10
CA HIS A 293 -11.31 -13.29 31.38
C HIS A 293 -11.86 -14.72 31.21
N LYS A 294 -12.92 -14.89 30.40
CA LYS A 294 -13.53 -16.21 30.10
C LYS A 294 -12.58 -17.14 29.34
N PHE A 295 -11.75 -16.56 28.47
CA PHE A 295 -10.72 -17.33 27.76
C PHE A 295 -9.64 -17.85 28.72
N SER A 296 -9.24 -17.05 29.73
CA SER A 296 -8.27 -17.42 30.76
C SER A 296 -8.83 -18.43 31.77
N GLU A 297 -10.13 -18.40 32.00
CA GLU A 297 -10.88 -19.38 32.81
C GLU A 297 -10.99 -20.71 32.07
N ARG A 298 -11.35 -20.69 30.77
CA ARG A 298 -11.52 -21.89 29.93
C ARG A 298 -10.23 -22.67 29.63
N HIS A 299 -9.06 -22.11 29.92
CA HIS A 299 -7.75 -22.73 29.70
C HIS A 299 -6.87 -22.73 30.95
N ASP A 300 -7.47 -22.61 32.13
CA ASP A 300 -6.81 -22.75 33.44
C ASP A 300 -5.53 -21.90 33.59
N PHE A 301 -5.61 -20.61 33.20
CA PHE A 301 -4.52 -19.66 33.36
C PHE A 301 -4.32 -19.35 34.84
N ARG A 302 -3.08 -19.47 35.31
CA ARG A 302 -2.69 -19.18 36.70
C ARG A 302 -3.09 -17.76 37.12
N LYS A 303 -3.48 -17.60 38.38
CA LYS A 303 -3.87 -16.33 38.98
C LYS A 303 -2.83 -15.89 40.03
N PRO A 304 -2.69 -14.58 40.32
CA PRO A 304 -3.23 -13.46 39.55
C PRO A 304 -2.65 -13.36 38.13
N ASN A 305 -1.47 -13.93 37.89
CA ASN A 305 -0.72 -13.82 36.63
C ASN A 305 -0.26 -15.19 36.09
N ASP A 306 -0.35 -15.40 34.77
CA ASP A 306 0.27 -16.54 34.10
C ASP A 306 1.44 -16.09 33.21
N LYS A 307 2.65 -16.55 33.52
CA LYS A 307 3.86 -16.19 32.75
C LYS A 307 3.77 -16.69 31.29
N ARG A 308 3.02 -17.76 31.02
CA ARG A 308 2.77 -18.30 29.67
C ARG A 308 1.89 -17.34 28.85
N SER A 309 0.83 -16.78 29.45
CA SER A 309 -0.06 -15.88 28.70
C SER A 309 0.64 -14.56 28.34
N LEU A 310 1.47 -14.02 29.24
CA LEU A 310 2.29 -12.84 28.94
C LEU A 310 3.35 -13.14 27.88
N GLU A 311 4.08 -14.25 27.97
CA GLU A 311 5.06 -14.65 26.94
C GLU A 311 4.40 -14.82 25.55
N LEU A 312 3.17 -15.34 25.50
CA LEU A 312 2.43 -15.46 24.25
C LEU A 312 2.02 -14.08 23.66
N MET A 313 1.53 -13.16 24.51
CA MET A 313 1.25 -11.77 24.11
C MET A 313 2.52 -11.06 23.64
N ASN A 314 3.65 -11.29 24.32
CA ASN A 314 4.96 -10.76 23.96
C ASN A 314 5.41 -11.27 22.58
N ARG A 315 5.28 -12.57 22.30
CA ARG A 315 5.59 -13.14 20.97
C ARG A 315 4.70 -12.59 19.86
N ALA A 316 3.43 -12.33 20.15
CA ALA A 316 2.53 -11.63 19.22
C ALA A 316 3.00 -10.19 18.93
N ALA A 317 3.35 -9.42 19.96
CA ALA A 317 3.86 -8.05 19.82
C ALA A 317 5.20 -7.97 19.08
N MET A 318 6.14 -8.89 19.34
CA MET A 318 7.43 -8.94 18.66
C MET A 318 7.27 -9.18 17.15
N SER A 319 6.34 -10.04 16.72
CA SER A 319 6.03 -10.24 15.30
C SER A 319 5.50 -8.98 14.61
N VAL A 320 4.59 -8.25 15.30
CA VAL A 320 4.06 -6.96 14.82
C VAL A 320 5.18 -5.93 14.66
N MET A 321 6.07 -5.80 15.64
CA MET A 321 7.24 -4.91 15.55
C MET A 321 8.23 -5.35 14.48
N ASN A 322 8.54 -6.63 14.33
CA ASN A 322 9.47 -7.12 13.31
C ASN A 322 8.96 -6.87 11.89
N THR A 323 7.65 -6.99 11.67
CA THR A 323 7.02 -6.72 10.37
C THR A 323 6.94 -5.22 10.07
N HIS A 324 6.52 -4.40 11.03
CA HIS A 324 6.31 -2.96 10.85
C HIS A 324 7.44 -2.15 11.49
N THR A 325 8.55 -1.93 10.76
CA THR A 325 9.75 -1.22 11.25
C THR A 325 9.48 0.16 11.83
N ASP A 326 8.38 0.79 11.43
CA ASP A 326 8.08 2.19 11.72
C ASP A 326 7.36 2.36 13.08
N ILE A 327 6.98 1.23 13.71
CA ILE A 327 6.71 1.15 15.15
C ILE A 327 8.04 1.31 15.89
N MET A 328 8.18 2.31 16.77
CA MET A 328 9.40 2.52 17.55
C MET A 328 9.47 1.63 18.80
N MET A 329 8.32 1.47 19.45
CA MET A 329 8.18 0.89 20.77
C MET A 329 6.82 0.22 20.89
N ALA A 330 6.76 -0.86 21.65
CA ALA A 330 5.50 -1.44 22.14
C ALA A 330 5.54 -1.55 23.67
N TYR A 331 4.38 -1.49 24.29
CA TYR A 331 4.18 -1.70 25.72
C TYR A 331 3.00 -2.65 25.93
N GLY A 332 3.16 -3.68 26.77
CA GLY A 332 2.13 -4.67 27.06
C GLY A 332 1.85 -4.84 28.55
N GLN A 333 0.59 -5.10 28.89
CA GLN A 333 0.16 -5.49 30.23
C GLN A 333 -1.04 -6.45 30.11
N SER A 334 -1.11 -7.50 30.93
CA SER A 334 -2.22 -8.48 30.90
C SER A 334 -2.51 -8.99 29.46
N ASP A 335 -3.68 -8.66 28.94
CA ASP A 335 -4.28 -9.01 27.66
C ASP A 335 -4.32 -7.81 26.68
N GLU A 336 -3.53 -6.77 26.94
CA GLU A 336 -3.46 -5.54 26.13
C GLU A 336 -2.03 -5.19 25.67
N TYR A 337 -1.94 -4.54 24.50
CA TYR A 337 -0.69 -4.04 23.92
C TYR A 337 -0.87 -2.69 23.21
N SER A 338 0.09 -1.77 23.38
CA SER A 338 0.09 -0.43 22.76
C SER A 338 1.34 -0.22 21.92
N PHE A 339 1.18 0.07 20.63
CA PHE A 339 2.26 0.26 19.65
C PHE A 339 2.41 1.74 19.25
N ILE A 340 3.60 2.33 19.40
CA ILE A 340 3.89 3.71 18.96
C ILE A 340 4.45 3.72 17.54
N ILE A 341 3.75 4.35 16.60
CA ILE A 341 4.23 4.60 15.23
C ILE A 341 4.78 6.02 15.12
N ARG A 342 5.91 6.20 14.41
CA ARG A 342 6.52 7.52 14.17
C ARG A 342 5.56 8.49 13.47
N LYS A 343 5.60 9.78 13.84
CA LYS A 343 4.79 10.82 13.20
C LYS A 343 5.07 11.01 11.70
N ASP A 344 6.31 10.80 11.26
CA ASP A 344 6.74 10.87 9.85
C ASP A 344 6.59 9.52 9.10
N SER A 345 6.04 8.48 9.74
CA SER A 345 5.80 7.21 9.05
C SER A 345 4.70 7.38 8.00
N THR A 346 4.97 6.82 6.81
CA THR A 346 4.00 6.75 5.72
C THR A 346 3.12 5.51 5.79
N MET A 347 3.47 4.49 6.60
CA MET A 347 2.80 3.17 6.70
C MET A 347 2.36 2.57 5.35
N LEU A 348 3.11 2.83 4.27
CA LEU A 348 2.76 2.36 2.94
C LEU A 348 2.95 0.83 2.81
N PRO A 349 2.14 0.16 1.96
CA PRO A 349 2.36 -1.23 1.60
C PRO A 349 3.71 -1.41 0.91
N ARG A 350 4.71 -1.91 1.65
CA ARG A 350 5.98 -2.35 1.10
C ARG A 350 5.78 -3.65 0.33
N LYS A 351 5.52 -3.57 -0.98
CA LYS A 351 5.70 -4.73 -1.86
C LYS A 351 7.18 -5.15 -1.80
N GLU A 352 7.43 -6.46 -1.66
CA GLU A 352 8.78 -7.03 -1.58
C GLU A 352 9.51 -6.87 -2.94
N ASN A 353 10.26 -5.78 -3.12
CA ASN A 353 11.13 -5.55 -4.27
C ASN A 353 12.42 -4.80 -3.86
N SER A 354 13.53 -5.08 -4.55
CA SER A 354 14.88 -4.75 -4.08
C SER A 354 15.19 -3.24 -4.02
N THR A 355 15.66 -2.77 -2.86
CA THR A 355 16.19 -1.41 -2.67
C THR A 355 17.71 -1.40 -2.80
N LEU A 356 18.28 -0.48 -3.58
CA LEU A 356 19.74 -0.31 -3.72
C LEU A 356 20.23 0.94 -2.98
N LEU A 357 21.34 0.81 -2.24
CA LEU A 357 21.91 1.83 -1.35
C LEU A 357 23.42 2.04 -1.62
N PRO A 358 23.83 3.15 -2.28
CA PRO A 358 25.24 3.50 -2.52
C PRO A 358 25.99 3.98 -1.26
N ARG A 359 27.33 4.05 -1.34
CA ARG A 359 28.26 4.45 -0.25
C ARG A 359 29.46 5.35 -0.67
N LYS A 360 29.56 5.86 -1.90
CA LYS A 360 30.63 6.78 -2.36
C LYS A 360 30.01 8.04 -3.03
N GLU A 361 30.67 9.19 -2.94
CA GLU A 361 30.23 10.48 -3.50
C GLU A 361 30.40 10.56 -5.03
N ASN A 362 29.80 11.59 -5.65
CA ASN A 362 29.90 11.94 -7.08
C ASN A 362 29.66 10.78 -8.07
N SER A 363 28.74 9.86 -7.74
CA SER A 363 28.52 8.63 -8.52
C SER A 363 27.38 8.75 -9.55
N THR A 364 27.66 8.46 -10.82
CA THR A 364 26.62 8.27 -11.85
C THR A 364 25.99 6.87 -11.71
N LEU A 365 24.66 6.79 -11.59
CA LEU A 365 23.95 5.51 -11.38
C LEU A 365 23.12 5.08 -12.60
N LEU A 366 23.30 3.81 -13.00
CA LEU A 366 22.60 3.16 -14.12
C LEU A 366 21.85 1.91 -13.61
N PRO A 367 20.53 1.99 -13.33
CA PRO A 367 19.76 0.81 -12.92
C PRO A 367 19.63 -0.20 -14.07
N ARG A 368 20.04 -1.45 -13.83
CA ARG A 368 19.98 -2.57 -14.80
C ARG A 368 18.75 -3.49 -14.64
N LYS A 369 17.82 -3.19 -13.72
CA LYS A 369 16.58 -3.97 -13.49
C LYS A 369 15.35 -3.07 -13.40
N GLU A 370 14.22 -3.55 -13.89
CA GLU A 370 12.91 -2.90 -13.81
C GLU A 370 12.36 -2.83 -12.38
N ASN A 371 11.37 -1.95 -12.16
CA ASN A 371 10.71 -1.72 -10.86
C ASN A 371 11.69 -1.40 -9.70
N SER A 372 12.87 -0.87 -10.01
CA SER A 372 13.93 -0.62 -9.02
C SER A 372 13.77 0.75 -8.35
N THR A 373 14.06 0.78 -7.04
CA THR A 373 14.05 2.01 -6.23
C THR A 373 15.48 2.41 -5.89
N VAL A 374 15.87 3.63 -6.27
CA VAL A 374 17.24 4.14 -6.11
C VAL A 374 17.28 5.27 -5.07
N LEU A 375 18.09 5.07 -4.04
CA LEU A 375 18.26 5.98 -2.89
C LEU A 375 19.73 6.38 -2.70
N PRO A 376 20.26 7.36 -3.45
CA PRO A 376 21.56 7.96 -3.13
C PRO A 376 21.51 8.71 -1.80
N ARG A 377 22.69 9.01 -1.25
CA ARG A 377 22.89 9.68 0.05
C ARG A 377 23.83 10.89 -0.01
N ASN A 378 24.38 11.15 -1.20
CA ASN A 378 25.58 11.94 -1.41
C ASN A 378 25.30 13.00 -2.49
N GLU A 379 26.11 14.04 -2.53
CA GLU A 379 25.90 15.25 -3.33
C GLU A 379 26.21 15.07 -4.83
N ASN A 380 25.86 16.10 -5.62
CA ASN A 380 26.25 16.30 -7.03
C ASN A 380 26.11 15.07 -7.95
N SER A 381 25.06 14.27 -7.74
CA SER A 381 24.89 12.97 -8.41
C SER A 381 23.96 13.06 -9.64
N THR A 382 24.46 12.63 -10.81
CA THR A 382 23.68 12.54 -12.06
C THR A 382 23.02 11.16 -12.21
N LEU A 383 21.71 11.13 -12.46
CA LEU A 383 20.92 9.88 -12.51
C LEU A 383 20.26 9.68 -13.88
N LEU A 384 20.48 8.51 -14.49
CA LEU A 384 20.04 8.17 -15.86
C LEU A 384 19.22 6.86 -15.91
N PRO A 385 17.92 6.87 -15.56
CA PRO A 385 17.05 5.70 -15.71
C PRO A 385 16.88 5.28 -17.19
N ARG A 386 17.10 3.99 -17.48
CA ARG A 386 16.96 3.40 -18.83
C ARG A 386 15.85 2.33 -18.94
N LYS A 387 15.10 2.05 -17.86
CA LYS A 387 14.00 1.07 -17.80
C LYS A 387 12.76 1.68 -17.15
N GLU A 388 11.59 1.20 -17.57
CA GLU A 388 10.27 1.68 -17.13
C GLU A 388 9.97 1.41 -15.65
N ASN A 389 8.98 2.12 -15.11
CA ASN A 389 8.49 2.01 -13.73
C ASN A 389 9.58 2.20 -12.64
N SER A 390 10.64 2.95 -12.95
CA SER A 390 11.73 3.25 -12.02
C SER A 390 11.35 4.39 -11.06
N THR A 391 11.67 4.24 -9.77
CA THR A 391 11.43 5.28 -8.74
C THR A 391 12.76 5.87 -8.24
N VAL A 392 12.91 7.18 -8.38
CA VAL A 392 14.17 7.89 -8.08
C VAL A 392 13.98 8.88 -6.93
N LEU A 393 14.75 8.72 -5.85
CA LEU A 393 14.64 9.48 -4.60
C LEU A 393 15.98 10.11 -4.17
N PRO A 394 16.40 11.25 -4.77
CA PRO A 394 17.55 12.02 -4.30
C PRO A 394 17.35 12.52 -2.86
N ARG A 395 18.45 12.84 -2.17
CA ARG A 395 18.44 13.33 -0.77
C ARG A 395 19.30 14.57 -0.51
N ASN A 396 20.00 15.06 -1.53
CA ASN A 396 21.04 16.08 -1.43
C ASN A 396 20.82 17.10 -2.57
N GLU A 397 21.53 18.24 -2.51
CA GLU A 397 21.39 19.35 -3.45
C GLU A 397 22.01 19.11 -4.85
N ASN A 398 21.75 20.05 -5.77
CA ASN A 398 22.38 20.19 -7.10
C ASN A 398 22.36 18.94 -7.98
N SER A 399 21.33 18.09 -7.86
CA SER A 399 21.23 16.83 -8.61
C SER A 399 20.50 17.02 -9.95
N THR A 400 21.10 16.56 -11.06
CA THR A 400 20.50 16.61 -12.41
C THR A 400 19.87 15.27 -12.81
N LEU A 401 18.60 15.32 -13.25
CA LEU A 401 17.76 14.13 -13.47
C LEU A 401 17.17 14.09 -14.89
N LEU A 402 17.53 13.08 -15.69
CA LEU A 402 17.15 12.95 -17.10
C LEU A 402 16.47 11.59 -17.40
N PRO A 403 15.20 11.38 -17.02
CA PRO A 403 14.47 10.16 -17.33
C PRO A 403 14.18 10.03 -18.85
N ARG A 404 14.46 8.85 -19.42
CA ARG A 404 14.34 8.58 -20.87
C ARG A 404 13.22 7.60 -21.26
N LYS A 405 12.38 7.19 -20.31
CA LYS A 405 11.31 6.19 -20.50
C LYS A 405 10.05 6.56 -19.71
N GLU A 406 8.90 6.10 -20.19
CA GLU A 406 7.56 6.39 -19.68
C GLU A 406 7.32 5.84 -18.26
N ASN A 407 6.27 6.35 -17.60
CA ASN A 407 5.84 5.95 -16.25
C ASN A 407 6.94 6.06 -15.14
N SER A 408 7.91 6.96 -15.33
CA SER A 408 8.98 7.22 -14.36
C SER A 408 8.52 8.17 -13.25
N THR A 409 8.83 7.84 -11.98
CA THR A 409 8.50 8.68 -10.81
C THR A 409 9.76 9.30 -10.21
N VAL A 410 9.82 10.64 -10.17
CA VAL A 410 11.03 11.39 -9.80
C VAL A 410 10.75 12.38 -8.67
N LEU A 411 11.46 12.21 -7.54
CA LEU A 411 11.10 12.79 -6.24
C LEU A 411 12.26 13.59 -5.59
N PRO A 412 12.79 14.67 -6.21
CA PRO A 412 13.92 15.44 -5.68
C PRO A 412 13.56 16.15 -4.37
N ARG A 413 14.48 16.14 -3.39
CA ARG A 413 14.18 16.50 -2.00
C ARG A 413 14.73 17.83 -1.51
N ASN A 414 15.71 18.40 -2.21
CA ASN A 414 16.40 19.63 -1.80
C ASN A 414 16.38 20.67 -2.94
N GLU A 415 17.02 21.82 -2.72
CA GLU A 415 17.05 22.97 -3.63
C GLU A 415 17.86 22.72 -4.91
N ASN A 416 17.72 23.64 -5.88
CA ASN A 416 18.53 23.76 -7.11
C ASN A 416 18.66 22.47 -7.96
N SER A 417 17.65 21.60 -7.92
CA SER A 417 17.63 20.35 -8.69
C SER A 417 16.95 20.54 -10.06
N THR A 418 17.68 20.31 -11.15
CA THR A 418 17.17 20.44 -12.52
C THR A 418 16.62 19.12 -13.06
N VAL A 419 15.38 19.13 -13.56
CA VAL A 419 14.70 17.92 -14.07
C VAL A 419 14.13 18.16 -15.48
N LEU A 420 14.56 17.34 -16.44
CA LEU A 420 14.15 17.44 -17.84
C LEU A 420 13.58 16.10 -18.36
N PRO A 421 12.25 15.88 -18.26
CA PRO A 421 11.58 14.71 -18.84
C PRO A 421 11.61 14.77 -20.37
N ARG A 422 11.74 13.61 -21.03
CA ARG A 422 11.71 13.50 -22.50
C ARG A 422 10.59 12.58 -23.04
N LYS A 423 9.68 12.13 -22.18
CA LYS A 423 8.62 11.17 -22.49
C LYS A 423 7.38 11.39 -21.60
N GLU A 424 6.23 10.95 -22.10
CA GLU A 424 4.90 11.18 -21.53
C GLU A 424 4.65 10.37 -20.24
N ASN A 425 3.56 10.66 -19.51
CA ASN A 425 3.13 9.99 -18.28
C ASN A 425 4.19 9.93 -17.16
N SER A 426 5.01 10.97 -17.01
CA SER A 426 6.01 11.09 -15.94
C SER A 426 5.47 11.90 -14.75
N THR A 427 5.71 11.44 -13.51
CA THR A 427 5.25 12.13 -12.28
C THR A 427 6.42 12.79 -11.54
N LEU A 428 6.30 14.10 -11.27
CA LEU A 428 7.37 14.94 -10.72
C LEU A 428 6.93 15.64 -9.43
N LEU A 429 7.71 15.48 -8.35
CA LEU A 429 7.40 16.05 -7.03
C LEU A 429 8.64 16.69 -6.37
N PRO A 430 9.01 17.94 -6.75
CA PRO A 430 10.02 18.71 -6.05
C PRO A 430 9.55 19.11 -4.63
N ARG A 431 10.49 19.35 -3.71
CA ARG A 431 10.18 19.58 -2.28
C ARG A 431 10.63 20.93 -1.70
N LYS A 432 11.36 21.75 -2.44
CA LYS A 432 11.82 23.09 -2.04
C LYS A 432 11.88 24.04 -3.24
N GLU A 433 12.07 25.33 -2.97
CA GLU A 433 12.25 26.40 -3.97
C GLU A 433 13.41 26.15 -4.96
N ASN A 434 13.46 26.99 -6.00
CA ASN A 434 14.51 27.07 -7.03
C ASN A 434 14.78 25.80 -7.85
N SER A 435 13.86 24.83 -7.82
CA SER A 435 13.92 23.62 -8.67
C SER A 435 13.38 23.92 -10.08
N THR A 436 14.27 23.97 -11.08
CA THR A 436 13.88 24.19 -12.49
C THR A 436 13.38 22.91 -13.16
N VAL A 437 12.15 22.94 -13.66
CA VAL A 437 11.50 21.83 -14.37
C VAL A 437 10.93 22.34 -15.69
N LEU A 438 11.37 21.76 -16.80
CA LEU A 438 10.92 22.13 -18.15
C LEU A 438 10.26 20.92 -18.85
N PRO A 439 8.93 20.74 -18.73
CA PRO A 439 8.22 19.75 -19.54
C PRO A 439 8.21 20.18 -21.01
N ARG A 440 8.29 19.21 -21.93
CA ARG A 440 8.30 19.45 -23.39
C ARG A 440 7.16 18.75 -24.16
N LYS A 441 6.23 18.13 -23.44
CA LYS A 441 5.03 17.46 -23.98
C LYS A 441 3.92 17.41 -22.92
N GLU A 442 2.70 17.23 -23.40
CA GLU A 442 1.46 17.15 -22.60
C GLU A 442 1.39 15.91 -21.69
N ASN A 443 0.33 15.80 -20.89
CA ASN A 443 0.10 14.71 -19.93
C ASN A 443 1.23 14.48 -18.90
N SER A 444 1.87 15.56 -18.45
CA SER A 444 2.86 15.56 -17.36
C SER A 444 2.28 16.19 -16.09
N THR A 445 2.24 15.46 -14.97
CA THR A 445 1.67 15.96 -13.70
C THR A 445 2.73 16.66 -12.84
N LEU A 446 2.49 17.94 -12.52
CA LEU A 446 3.31 18.76 -11.62
C LEU A 446 2.58 19.03 -10.31
N LEU A 447 3.29 18.90 -9.19
CA LEU A 447 2.78 19.19 -7.84
C LEU A 447 3.87 19.88 -6.99
N PRO A 448 3.92 21.24 -6.95
CA PRO A 448 4.78 21.98 -6.03
C PRO A 448 4.33 21.80 -4.57
N ARG A 449 5.20 22.13 -3.60
CA ARG A 449 5.07 21.58 -2.23
C ARG A 449 5.39 22.52 -1.05
N LYS A 450 5.35 23.84 -1.22
CA LYS A 450 5.18 24.79 -0.10
C LYS A 450 3.77 25.40 -0.17
N GLU A 451 3.12 25.35 0.99
CA GLU A 451 1.65 25.38 1.20
C GLU A 451 0.91 24.30 0.37
N ASN A 452 -0.11 23.67 0.97
CA ASN A 452 -0.90 22.59 0.35
C ASN A 452 -0.10 21.35 -0.14
N SER A 453 0.84 20.86 0.68
CA SER A 453 1.61 19.64 0.42
C SER A 453 0.72 18.37 0.49
N THR A 454 0.45 17.73 -0.65
CA THR A 454 -0.37 16.50 -0.74
C THR A 454 0.32 15.28 -0.10
N VAL A 455 0.05 15.02 1.18
CA VAL A 455 0.41 13.77 1.87
C VAL A 455 -0.64 12.71 1.54
N LEU A 456 -0.24 11.54 1.04
CA LEU A 456 -1.16 10.41 0.90
C LEU A 456 -1.75 10.10 2.30
N PRO A 457 -3.09 10.11 2.45
CA PRO A 457 -3.70 10.10 3.78
C PRO A 457 -3.36 8.83 4.55
N ARG A 458 -2.83 8.99 5.76
CA ARG A 458 -2.64 7.89 6.71
C ARG A 458 -4.04 7.39 7.12
N LYS A 459 -4.48 6.26 6.58
CA LYS A 459 -5.83 5.71 6.78
C LYS A 459 -5.93 4.96 8.10
N GLU A 460 -6.84 5.37 8.98
CA GLU A 460 -7.03 4.76 10.31
C GLU A 460 -7.27 3.25 10.21
N ASN A 461 -8.34 2.88 9.49
CA ASN A 461 -8.79 1.50 9.29
C ASN A 461 -7.66 0.59 8.81
N THR A 462 -6.86 1.03 7.85
CA THR A 462 -5.72 0.29 7.29
C THR A 462 -4.64 0.03 8.34
N ILE A 463 -4.32 1.02 9.17
CA ILE A 463 -3.26 0.89 10.19
C ILE A 463 -3.72 -0.04 11.32
N ILE A 464 -4.95 0.13 11.84
CA ILE A 464 -5.44 -0.71 12.94
C ILE A 464 -5.72 -2.15 12.50
N SER A 465 -6.28 -2.37 11.30
CA SER A 465 -6.56 -3.73 10.81
C SER A 465 -5.29 -4.54 10.56
N ARG A 466 -4.27 -3.97 9.89
CA ARG A 466 -2.96 -4.64 9.71
C ARG A 466 -2.34 -5.09 11.04
N ILE A 467 -2.32 -4.22 12.04
CA ILE A 467 -1.72 -4.49 13.35
C ILE A 467 -2.52 -5.55 14.12
N VAL A 468 -3.85 -5.38 14.21
CA VAL A 468 -4.73 -6.34 14.91
C VAL A 468 -4.73 -7.70 14.23
N SER A 469 -4.80 -7.75 12.89
CA SER A 469 -4.78 -9.00 12.11
C SER A 469 -3.51 -9.80 12.39
N LEU A 470 -2.35 -9.16 12.24
CA LEU A 470 -1.05 -9.78 12.44
C LEU A 470 -0.83 -10.21 13.90
N PHE A 471 -1.26 -9.40 14.88
CA PHE A 471 -1.20 -9.75 16.30
C PHE A 471 -2.03 -11.01 16.60
N SER A 472 -3.29 -11.03 16.14
CA SER A 472 -4.25 -12.12 16.34
C SER A 472 -3.76 -13.42 15.70
N ALA A 473 -3.30 -13.34 14.45
CA ALA A 473 -2.77 -14.47 13.70
C ALA A 473 -1.49 -15.03 14.34
N GLN A 474 -0.59 -14.18 14.85
CA GLN A 474 0.61 -14.65 15.55
C GLN A 474 0.27 -15.26 16.92
N TYR A 475 -0.69 -14.70 17.67
CA TYR A 475 -1.11 -15.27 18.96
C TYR A 475 -1.59 -16.71 18.80
N VAL A 476 -2.43 -17.00 17.80
CA VAL A 476 -2.88 -18.38 17.51
C VAL A 476 -1.72 -19.26 17.03
N ARG A 477 -0.81 -18.76 16.18
CA ARG A 477 0.32 -19.55 15.67
C ARG A 477 1.36 -19.91 16.75
N GLU A 478 1.56 -19.05 17.74
CA GLU A 478 2.53 -19.28 18.82
C GLU A 478 1.96 -20.08 19.99
N TRP A 479 0.62 -20.22 20.09
CA TRP A 479 -0.06 -20.96 21.16
C TRP A 479 0.57 -22.33 21.48
N PRO A 480 0.71 -23.30 20.54
CA PRO A 480 1.25 -24.62 20.85
C PRO A 480 2.73 -24.64 21.25
N LYS A 481 3.46 -23.52 21.11
CA LYS A 481 4.86 -23.36 21.55
C LYS A 481 5.00 -22.77 22.95
N VAL A 482 3.88 -22.45 23.61
CA VAL A 482 3.83 -21.76 24.91
C VAL A 482 2.86 -22.47 25.86
N PHE A 483 1.73 -22.93 25.31
CA PHE A 483 0.76 -23.81 25.94
C PHE A 483 0.90 -25.21 25.32
N VAL A 484 2.01 -25.88 25.63
CA VAL A 484 2.28 -27.27 25.24
C VAL A 484 1.19 -28.17 25.86
N ASP A 485 0.74 -29.16 25.11
CA ASP A 485 -0.31 -30.14 25.45
C ASP A 485 -1.71 -29.59 25.83
N VAL A 486 -1.90 -28.27 25.80
CA VAL A 486 -3.21 -27.62 26.03
C VAL A 486 -3.80 -27.16 24.69
N PRO A 487 -4.77 -27.87 24.09
CA PRO A 487 -5.41 -27.43 22.86
C PRO A 487 -6.23 -26.16 23.09
N MET A 488 -6.16 -25.22 22.15
CA MET A 488 -7.00 -24.02 22.15
C MET A 488 -8.48 -24.41 21.92
N SER A 489 -9.37 -24.11 22.88
CA SER A 489 -10.81 -24.42 22.79
C SER A 489 -11.53 -23.63 21.69
N TYR A 490 -11.13 -22.37 21.46
CA TYR A 490 -11.69 -21.49 20.44
C TYR A 490 -10.73 -20.33 20.12
N PRO A 491 -10.75 -19.77 18.90
CA PRO A 491 -9.89 -18.65 18.51
C PRO A 491 -10.20 -17.37 19.32
N PRO A 492 -9.20 -16.70 19.90
CA PRO A 492 -9.37 -15.43 20.61
C PRO A 492 -9.62 -14.26 19.64
N SER A 493 -10.21 -13.18 20.17
CA SER A 493 -10.50 -11.94 19.45
C SER A 493 -9.92 -10.74 20.19
N PHE A 494 -9.48 -9.74 19.44
CA PHE A 494 -8.86 -8.51 19.95
C PHE A 494 -9.55 -7.28 19.34
N ASP A 495 -9.78 -6.27 20.18
CA ASP A 495 -10.21 -4.92 19.82
C ASP A 495 -9.00 -4.08 19.41
N GLY A 496 -9.17 -3.17 18.46
CA GLY A 496 -8.13 -2.23 18.03
C GLY A 496 -8.62 -0.79 18.04
N ARG A 497 -7.79 0.12 18.57
CA ARG A 497 -8.09 1.55 18.63
C ARG A 497 -6.89 2.38 18.18
N CYS A 498 -7.14 3.37 17.33
CA CYS A 498 -6.15 4.37 16.96
C CYS A 498 -6.31 5.59 17.85
N VAL A 499 -5.21 6.12 18.40
CA VAL A 499 -5.19 7.36 19.17
C VAL A 499 -4.12 8.28 18.62
N LEU A 500 -4.46 9.55 18.39
CA LEU A 500 -3.55 10.55 17.87
C LEU A 500 -3.06 11.47 18.98
N TYR A 501 -1.75 11.51 19.18
CA TYR A 501 -1.12 12.41 20.15
C TYR A 501 -0.31 13.50 19.44
N PRO A 502 -0.52 14.79 19.76
CA PRO A 502 0.07 15.90 19.01
C PRO A 502 1.57 16.07 19.27
N ASN A 503 2.09 15.62 20.42
CA ASN A 503 3.48 15.81 20.81
C ASN A 503 3.99 14.69 21.73
N VAL A 504 5.31 14.65 21.93
CA VAL A 504 6.00 13.62 22.71
C VAL A 504 5.62 13.65 24.20
N LYS A 505 5.25 14.81 24.76
CA LYS A 505 4.77 14.90 26.15
C LYS A 505 3.47 14.11 26.33
N CYS A 506 2.48 14.30 25.45
CA CYS A 506 1.24 13.52 25.49
C CYS A 506 1.48 12.01 25.33
N VAL A 507 2.41 11.61 24.45
CA VAL A 507 2.80 10.19 24.29
C VAL A 507 3.42 9.64 25.58
N ARG A 508 4.38 10.35 26.18
CA ARG A 508 5.00 9.95 27.46
C ARG A 508 3.98 9.88 28.59
N ASP A 509 3.14 10.90 28.71
CA ASP A 509 2.12 10.98 29.75
C ASP A 509 1.06 9.87 29.59
N TYR A 510 0.82 9.37 28.36
CA TYR A 510 0.04 8.15 28.10
C TYR A 510 0.72 6.87 28.61
N PHE A 511 2.04 6.71 28.43
CA PHE A 511 2.73 5.54 28.99
C PHE A 511 2.89 5.61 30.51
N ASN A 512 3.01 6.81 31.08
CA ASN A 512 2.92 7.02 32.54
C ASN A 512 1.55 6.58 33.08
N TRP A 513 0.46 6.97 32.39
CA TRP A 513 -0.89 6.50 32.73
C TRP A 513 -0.99 4.97 32.64
N ARG A 514 -0.51 4.36 31.56
CA ARG A 514 -0.56 2.89 31.38
C ARG A 514 0.26 2.12 32.40
N GLN A 515 1.44 2.60 32.79
CA GLN A 515 2.24 1.93 33.81
C GLN A 515 1.62 2.06 35.21
N ALA A 516 1.02 3.21 35.54
CA ALA A 516 0.25 3.38 36.78
C ALA A 516 -1.02 2.50 36.81
N ASP A 517 -1.73 2.41 35.69
CA ASP A 517 -2.86 1.50 35.47
C ASP A 517 -2.45 0.02 35.64
N CYS A 518 -1.33 -0.41 35.07
CA CYS A 518 -0.76 -1.75 35.29
C CYS A 518 -0.50 -2.03 36.78
N HIS A 519 0.20 -1.12 37.46
CA HIS A 519 0.54 -1.27 38.87
C HIS A 519 -0.70 -1.37 39.78
N ILE A 520 -1.71 -0.53 39.54
CA ILE A 520 -2.97 -0.49 40.30
C ILE A 520 -3.78 -1.78 40.07
N ASN A 521 -3.93 -2.20 38.81
CA ASN A 521 -4.73 -3.37 38.46
C ASN A 521 -4.04 -4.67 38.92
N ASN A 522 -2.71 -4.78 38.81
CA ASN A 522 -1.98 -5.93 39.34
C ASN A 522 -2.03 -5.99 40.87
N LEU A 523 -1.87 -4.88 41.59
CA LEU A 523 -2.01 -4.84 43.06
C LEU A 523 -3.41 -5.28 43.50
N TYR A 524 -4.46 -4.78 42.83
CA TYR A 524 -5.84 -5.22 43.09
C TYR A 524 -6.01 -6.73 42.85
N ASN A 525 -5.54 -7.24 41.70
CA ASN A 525 -5.66 -8.66 41.36
C ASN A 525 -4.89 -9.56 42.33
N THR A 526 -3.68 -9.18 42.74
CA THR A 526 -2.89 -9.94 43.73
C THR A 526 -3.61 -10.01 45.08
N CYS A 527 -4.17 -8.92 45.58
CA CYS A 527 -5.01 -8.94 46.78
C CYS A 527 -6.28 -9.79 46.62
N PHE A 528 -6.95 -9.69 45.47
CA PHE A 528 -8.19 -10.40 45.18
C PHE A 528 -7.97 -11.91 45.16
N TRP A 529 -6.98 -12.40 44.41
CA TRP A 529 -6.69 -13.83 44.35
C TRP A 529 -6.08 -14.37 45.64
N ALA A 530 -5.29 -13.60 46.38
CA ALA A 530 -4.89 -13.98 47.74
C ALA A 530 -6.09 -14.19 48.68
N LEU A 531 -7.10 -13.30 48.63
CA LEU A 531 -8.34 -13.45 49.40
C LEU A 531 -9.18 -14.68 48.98
N VAL A 532 -9.20 -15.02 47.69
CA VAL A 532 -9.97 -16.15 47.15
C VAL A 532 -9.27 -17.49 47.40
N GLU A 533 -7.99 -17.61 47.03
CA GLU A 533 -7.23 -18.87 47.04
C GLU A 533 -6.70 -19.21 48.44
N ASN A 534 -6.08 -18.24 49.14
CA ASN A 534 -5.52 -18.47 50.48
C ASN A 534 -6.52 -18.10 51.58
N GLY A 535 -7.32 -17.05 51.35
CA GLY A 535 -8.24 -16.48 52.35
C GLY A 535 -9.65 -17.08 52.38
N GLY A 536 -9.92 -18.12 51.58
CA GLY A 536 -11.19 -18.84 51.53
C GLY A 536 -12.42 -17.99 51.17
N CYS A 537 -12.24 -16.76 50.67
CA CYS A 537 -13.34 -15.85 50.39
C CYS A 537 -13.97 -16.16 49.03
N SER A 538 -15.30 -16.16 48.95
CA SER A 538 -15.95 -16.12 47.63
C SER A 538 -15.57 -14.83 46.88
N PRO A 539 -15.60 -14.81 45.53
CA PRO A 539 -15.32 -13.62 44.73
C PRO A 539 -16.06 -12.35 45.19
N ARG A 540 -17.35 -12.48 45.56
CA ARG A 540 -18.17 -11.38 46.08
C ARG A 540 -17.68 -10.84 47.42
N GLN A 541 -17.18 -11.71 48.30
CA GLN A 541 -16.60 -11.29 49.59
C GLN A 541 -15.23 -10.63 49.40
N ALA A 542 -14.42 -11.11 48.44
CA ALA A 542 -13.15 -10.48 48.09
C ALA A 542 -13.35 -9.08 47.47
N GLU A 543 -14.28 -8.93 46.52
CA GLU A 543 -14.71 -7.62 46.00
C GLU A 543 -15.21 -6.68 47.10
N ALA A 544 -16.03 -7.19 48.03
CA ALA A 544 -16.56 -6.38 49.14
C ALA A 544 -15.45 -5.90 50.09
N LYS A 545 -14.49 -6.76 50.43
CA LYS A 545 -13.32 -6.41 51.27
C LYS A 545 -12.37 -5.41 50.60
N LEU A 546 -12.22 -5.44 49.27
CA LEU A 546 -11.34 -4.53 48.54
C LEU A 546 -12.01 -3.21 48.13
N ARG A 547 -13.34 -3.12 48.21
CA ARG A 547 -14.11 -1.92 47.86
C ARG A 547 -13.72 -0.73 48.75
N GLY A 548 -13.38 0.40 48.15
CA GLY A 548 -13.00 1.63 48.86
C GLY A 548 -11.56 1.65 49.41
N THR A 549 -10.83 0.53 49.38
CA THR A 549 -9.44 0.47 49.85
C THR A 549 -8.47 1.25 48.95
N PHE A 550 -7.45 1.86 49.53
CA PHE A 550 -6.34 2.52 48.84
C PHE A 550 -5.19 1.55 48.56
N SER A 551 -4.03 2.04 48.10
CA SER A 551 -2.85 1.20 47.81
C SER A 551 -2.20 0.65 49.07
N ASP A 552 -2.16 1.45 50.13
CA ASP A 552 -1.44 1.11 51.37
C ASP A 552 -2.23 0.09 52.20
N ASP A 553 -3.57 0.17 52.19
CA ASP A 553 -4.47 -0.86 52.72
C ASP A 553 -4.23 -2.22 52.06
N LYS A 554 -4.05 -2.22 50.73
CA LYS A 554 -3.81 -3.43 49.92
C LYS A 554 -2.44 -4.05 50.22
N ARG A 555 -1.40 -3.22 50.33
CA ARG A 555 -0.06 -3.65 50.75
C ARG A 555 -0.08 -4.23 52.18
N ARG A 556 -0.76 -3.55 53.11
CA ARG A 556 -0.95 -4.03 54.49
C ARG A 556 -1.73 -5.35 54.54
N LEU A 557 -2.74 -5.52 53.68
CA LEU A 557 -3.53 -6.75 53.55
C LEU A 557 -2.69 -7.93 53.03
N LEU A 558 -1.80 -7.71 52.05
CA LEU A 558 -0.88 -8.76 51.57
C LEU A 558 0.18 -9.12 52.63
N SER A 559 0.79 -8.10 53.24
CA SER A 559 1.86 -8.28 54.23
C SER A 559 1.34 -8.95 55.51
N LEU A 560 0.34 -8.35 56.19
CA LEU A 560 -0.16 -8.87 57.47
C LEU A 560 -1.16 -10.02 57.32
N GLY A 561 -1.91 -10.08 56.22
CA GLY A 561 -2.94 -11.10 55.99
C GLY A 561 -2.42 -12.37 55.32
N PHE A 562 -1.35 -12.28 54.53
CA PHE A 562 -0.86 -13.40 53.70
C PHE A 562 0.67 -13.58 53.71
N GLY A 563 1.43 -12.77 54.45
CA GLY A 563 2.89 -12.89 54.55
C GLY A 563 3.64 -12.60 53.25
N ARG A 564 3.07 -11.78 52.35
CA ARG A 564 3.68 -11.42 51.06
C ARG A 564 3.89 -9.91 50.97
N ASP A 565 5.09 -9.45 50.58
CA ASP A 565 5.21 -8.10 50.01
C ASP A 565 4.76 -8.15 48.55
N TYR A 566 4.16 -7.06 48.09
CA TYR A 566 3.86 -6.85 46.68
C TYR A 566 5.12 -6.46 45.89
N ASP A 567 6.10 -5.82 46.51
CA ASP A 567 7.31 -5.38 45.79
C ASP A 567 8.36 -6.48 45.55
N ASP A 568 8.09 -7.71 46.00
CA ASP A 568 8.79 -8.93 45.59
C ASP A 568 8.25 -9.53 44.27
N GLU A 569 7.06 -9.12 43.81
CA GLU A 569 6.47 -9.60 42.54
C GLU A 569 7.35 -9.24 41.32
N ASP A 570 7.42 -10.14 40.32
CA ASP A 570 8.20 -9.93 39.08
C ASP A 570 7.84 -8.57 38.44
N GLU A 571 8.85 -7.79 38.05
CA GLU A 571 8.63 -6.45 37.48
C GLU A 571 7.73 -6.48 36.25
N VAL A 572 7.69 -7.60 35.51
CA VAL A 572 6.80 -7.76 34.35
C VAL A 572 5.30 -7.66 34.73
N TYR A 573 4.93 -8.06 35.95
CA TYR A 573 3.57 -7.95 36.48
C TYR A 573 3.28 -6.55 37.02
N ARG A 574 4.25 -5.92 37.70
CA ARG A 574 4.09 -4.60 38.33
C ARG A 574 4.22 -3.42 37.38
N LYS A 575 5.02 -3.54 36.31
CA LYS A 575 5.44 -2.44 35.43
C LYS A 575 5.12 -2.64 33.94
N GLY A 576 4.64 -3.83 33.56
CA GLY A 576 4.38 -4.23 32.18
C GLY A 576 5.65 -4.58 31.38
N THR A 577 5.47 -5.06 30.15
CA THR A 577 6.58 -5.37 29.21
C THR A 577 6.83 -4.20 28.27
N VAL A 578 8.06 -3.66 28.24
CA VAL A 578 8.49 -2.65 27.26
C VAL A 578 9.37 -3.28 26.17
N MET A 579 9.03 -3.04 24.91
CA MET A 579 9.80 -3.46 23.74
C MET A 579 10.27 -2.24 22.95
N THR A 580 11.56 -2.17 22.62
CA THR A 580 12.15 -1.08 21.83
C THR A 580 13.17 -1.62 20.83
N ARG A 581 13.48 -0.86 19.78
CA ARG A 581 14.51 -1.24 18.80
C ARG A 581 15.90 -0.79 19.25
N LYS A 582 16.73 -1.73 19.72
CA LYS A 582 18.15 -1.48 19.98
C LYS A 582 18.93 -1.44 18.65
N VAL A 583 19.48 -0.28 18.29
CA VAL A 583 20.41 -0.17 17.15
C VAL A 583 21.76 -0.75 17.56
N VAL A 584 22.04 -1.98 17.14
CA VAL A 584 23.34 -2.62 17.37
C VAL A 584 24.37 -2.01 16.42
N LYS A 585 25.26 -1.15 16.94
CA LYS A 585 26.50 -0.81 16.24
C LYS A 585 27.40 -2.05 16.24
N SER A 586 27.58 -2.66 15.07
CA SER A 586 28.51 -3.77 14.88
C SER A 586 29.95 -3.31 15.14
N ARG A 587 30.60 -3.82 16.19
CA ARG A 587 32.07 -3.77 16.30
C ARG A 587 32.65 -4.70 15.23
N GLY A 588 33.32 -4.14 14.22
CA GLY A 588 33.91 -4.86 13.10
C GLY A 588 35.16 -4.14 12.59
N ASN A 589 36.23 -4.21 13.37
CA ASN A 589 37.43 -3.38 13.22
C ASN A 589 38.46 -4.00 12.25
N TYR A 590 38.02 -4.46 11.07
CA TYR A 590 38.77 -5.41 10.23
C TYR A 590 38.83 -5.11 8.72
N ASP A 591 38.20 -4.03 8.23
CA ASP A 591 38.11 -3.72 6.79
C ASP A 591 38.79 -2.40 6.36
N GLU A 592 39.18 -1.51 7.27
CA GLU A 592 39.56 -0.14 6.88
C GLU A 592 40.89 -0.06 6.10
N GLU A 593 41.92 -0.83 6.46
CA GLU A 593 43.22 -0.82 5.76
C GLU A 593 43.15 -1.38 4.31
N LYS A 594 42.26 -2.35 4.07
CA LYS A 594 41.96 -2.85 2.72
C LYS A 594 41.06 -1.91 1.90
N ILE A 595 40.41 -0.94 2.55
CA ILE A 595 39.62 0.10 1.90
C ILE A 595 40.49 1.33 1.59
N THR A 596 41.42 1.74 2.46
CA THR A 596 42.34 2.86 2.20
C THR A 596 43.31 2.54 1.06
N SER A 597 43.97 1.38 1.10
CA SER A 597 44.86 0.91 0.02
C SER A 597 44.16 0.85 -1.35
N ARG A 598 42.93 0.34 -1.41
CA ARG A 598 42.12 0.36 -2.66
C ARG A 598 41.67 1.77 -3.07
N LYS A 599 41.30 2.65 -2.13
CA LYS A 599 40.93 4.04 -2.43
C LYS A 599 42.09 4.80 -3.11
N ASN A 600 43.32 4.64 -2.64
CA ASN A 600 44.46 5.35 -3.21
C ASN A 600 44.72 4.88 -4.66
N TYR A 601 44.67 3.57 -4.90
CA TYR A 601 44.84 2.99 -6.24
C TYR A 601 43.70 3.41 -7.22
N ASP A 602 42.45 3.51 -6.74
CA ASP A 602 41.33 4.07 -7.51
C ASP A 602 41.62 5.54 -7.90
N VAL A 603 42.13 6.36 -6.97
CA VAL A 603 42.32 7.81 -7.14
C VAL A 603 43.47 8.16 -8.10
N GLU A 604 44.62 7.49 -7.99
CA GLU A 604 45.72 7.71 -8.94
C GLU A 604 45.32 7.32 -10.37
N LYS A 605 44.57 6.21 -10.49
CA LYS A 605 44.06 5.77 -11.80
C LYS A 605 43.05 6.74 -12.40
N ILE A 606 42.16 7.34 -11.60
CA ILE A 606 41.24 8.39 -12.06
C ILE A 606 42.02 9.61 -12.58
N LYS A 607 42.98 10.13 -11.80
CA LYS A 607 43.83 11.26 -12.24
C LYS A 607 44.55 10.99 -13.57
N SER A 608 45.09 9.78 -13.75
CA SER A 608 45.76 9.39 -15.00
C SER A 608 44.83 9.39 -16.23
N LEU A 609 43.54 9.09 -16.03
CA LEU A 609 42.53 9.07 -17.09
C LEU A 609 42.04 10.48 -17.42
N GLU A 610 41.80 11.31 -16.40
CA GLU A 610 41.36 12.71 -16.54
C GLU A 610 42.37 13.54 -17.36
N ILE A 611 43.67 13.41 -17.07
CA ILE A 611 44.74 14.05 -17.86
C ILE A 611 44.67 13.61 -19.33
N SER A 612 44.53 12.31 -19.59
CA SER A 612 44.48 11.78 -20.96
C SER A 612 43.25 12.26 -21.73
N ASP A 613 42.13 12.58 -21.08
CA ASP A 613 40.91 13.05 -21.74
C ASP A 613 40.93 14.57 -21.93
N GLU A 614 41.59 15.34 -21.06
CA GLU A 614 41.89 16.75 -21.33
C GLU A 614 42.76 16.94 -22.59
N GLU A 615 43.81 16.11 -22.75
CA GLU A 615 44.68 16.16 -23.94
C GLU A 615 43.90 15.84 -25.23
N LYS A 616 43.00 14.85 -25.19
CA LYS A 616 42.10 14.52 -26.32
C LYS A 616 41.08 15.61 -26.62
N VAL A 617 40.65 16.40 -25.62
CA VAL A 617 39.76 17.56 -25.84
C VAL A 617 40.55 18.74 -26.43
N LYS A 618 41.78 18.98 -25.98
CA LYS A 618 42.68 20.00 -26.54
C LYS A 618 43.04 19.71 -28.00
N SER A 619 43.45 18.47 -28.33
CA SER A 619 43.80 18.10 -29.70
C SER A 619 42.61 18.16 -30.68
N ARG A 620 41.40 17.80 -30.23
CA ARG A 620 40.17 17.95 -31.03
C ARG A 620 39.84 19.42 -31.32
N LYS A 621 39.91 20.31 -30.31
CA LYS A 621 39.70 21.75 -30.52
C LYS A 621 40.64 22.32 -31.57
N ASN A 622 41.94 22.00 -31.49
CA ASN A 622 42.92 22.47 -32.47
C ASN A 622 42.58 21.95 -33.89
N SER A 623 42.24 20.67 -34.04
CA SER A 623 41.85 20.08 -35.33
C SER A 623 40.59 20.72 -35.92
N ASP A 624 39.62 21.09 -35.09
CA ASP A 624 38.39 21.74 -35.56
C ASP A 624 38.61 23.23 -35.88
N GLU A 625 39.49 23.94 -35.16
CA GLU A 625 39.92 25.30 -35.54
C GLU A 625 40.70 25.33 -36.86
N GLU A 626 41.57 24.35 -37.12
CA GLU A 626 42.28 24.23 -38.40
C GLU A 626 41.31 23.97 -39.56
N LYS A 627 40.32 23.08 -39.38
CA LYS A 627 39.25 22.86 -40.39
C LYS A 627 38.45 24.14 -40.65
N ILE A 628 38.11 24.92 -39.62
CA ILE A 628 37.39 26.19 -39.77
C ILE A 628 38.24 27.20 -40.56
N LYS A 629 39.57 27.23 -40.36
CA LYS A 629 40.49 28.06 -41.16
C LYS A 629 40.55 27.59 -42.63
N SER A 630 40.71 26.29 -42.88
CA SER A 630 40.77 25.76 -44.25
C SER A 630 39.46 25.93 -45.03
N LEU A 631 38.30 25.82 -44.35
CA LEU A 631 37.00 26.06 -44.97
C LEU A 631 36.83 27.53 -45.39
N LYS A 632 37.22 28.48 -44.53
CA LYS A 632 37.17 29.92 -44.87
C LYS A 632 38.04 30.26 -46.09
N ILE A 633 39.26 29.73 -46.16
CA ILE A 633 40.15 29.92 -47.31
C ILE A 633 39.50 29.36 -48.59
N SER A 634 38.96 28.14 -48.53
CA SER A 634 38.28 27.51 -49.68
C SER A 634 37.06 28.31 -50.16
N ASP A 635 36.31 28.94 -49.26
CA ASP A 635 35.15 29.77 -49.63
C ASP A 635 35.57 31.15 -50.17
N GLU A 636 36.64 31.77 -49.66
CA GLU A 636 37.23 32.96 -50.27
C GLU A 636 37.77 32.70 -51.68
N GLU A 637 38.39 31.54 -51.92
CA GLU A 637 38.86 31.12 -53.25
C GLU A 637 37.69 30.90 -54.22
N LYS A 638 36.59 30.26 -53.79
CA LYS A 638 35.37 30.12 -54.60
C LYS A 638 34.71 31.46 -54.92
N VAL A 639 34.76 32.44 -54.01
CA VAL A 639 34.24 33.80 -54.26
C VAL A 639 35.11 34.52 -55.30
N LYS A 640 36.44 34.37 -55.25
CA LYS A 640 37.35 34.89 -56.28
C LYS A 640 37.12 34.21 -57.63
N SER A 641 37.06 32.88 -57.69
CA SER A 641 36.88 32.15 -58.95
C SER A 641 35.53 32.45 -59.61
N ARG A 642 34.47 32.71 -58.83
CA ARG A 642 33.17 33.18 -59.35
C ARG A 642 33.30 34.58 -59.96
N LYS A 643 33.90 35.54 -59.26
CA LYS A 643 34.13 36.89 -59.80
C LYS A 643 34.86 36.87 -61.13
N ASN A 644 35.99 36.15 -61.21
CA ASN A 644 36.74 36.01 -62.47
C ASN A 644 35.88 35.40 -63.58
N SER A 645 35.12 34.33 -63.30
CA SER A 645 34.22 33.71 -64.28
C SER A 645 33.07 34.61 -64.73
N ASP A 646 32.59 35.52 -63.88
CA ASP A 646 31.55 36.48 -64.23
C ASP A 646 32.13 37.69 -65.00
N GLU A 647 33.36 38.11 -64.70
CA GLU A 647 34.12 39.09 -65.50
C GLU A 647 34.42 38.56 -66.92
N GLU A 648 34.87 37.30 -67.05
CA GLU A 648 35.08 36.62 -68.35
C GLU A 648 33.78 36.55 -69.19
N LYS A 649 32.63 36.28 -68.55
CA LYS A 649 31.32 36.29 -69.25
C LYS A 649 30.95 37.69 -69.73
N ILE A 650 31.15 38.72 -68.90
CA ILE A 650 30.87 40.12 -69.27
C ILE A 650 31.74 40.55 -70.46
N GLU A 651 33.01 40.13 -70.50
CA GLU A 651 33.90 40.42 -71.62
C GLU A 651 33.52 39.62 -72.89
N SER A 652 33.15 38.35 -72.74
CA SER A 652 32.58 37.52 -73.82
C SER A 652 31.31 38.12 -74.43
N TRP A 653 30.40 38.65 -73.60
CA TRP A 653 29.18 39.30 -74.08
C TRP A 653 29.46 40.60 -74.84
N LYS A 654 30.38 41.46 -74.36
CA LYS A 654 30.83 42.66 -75.09
C LYS A 654 31.37 42.31 -76.48
N ASN A 655 32.24 41.30 -76.56
CA ASN A 655 32.82 40.84 -77.83
C ASN A 655 31.74 40.28 -78.78
N SER A 656 30.79 39.49 -78.25
CA SER A 656 29.67 38.96 -79.05
C SER A 656 28.75 40.05 -79.60
N ASP A 657 28.51 41.13 -78.85
CA ASP A 657 27.67 42.24 -79.30
C ASP A 657 28.41 43.21 -80.23
N GLU A 658 29.74 43.32 -80.13
CA GLU A 658 30.55 43.96 -81.18
C GLU A 658 30.50 43.18 -82.51
N GLU A 659 30.64 41.86 -82.48
CA GLU A 659 30.54 41.04 -83.70
C GLU A 659 29.14 41.11 -84.32
N LYS A 660 28.06 40.99 -83.53
CA LYS A 660 26.69 41.14 -84.02
C LYS A 660 26.44 42.52 -84.66
N ASN A 661 26.99 43.59 -84.08
CA ASN A 661 26.88 44.94 -84.66
C ASN A 661 27.72 45.11 -85.93
N LYS A 662 28.86 44.43 -86.06
CA LYS A 662 29.65 44.37 -87.30
C LYS A 662 28.93 43.58 -88.41
N SER A 663 28.28 42.47 -88.09
CA SER A 663 27.53 41.66 -89.05
C SER A 663 26.18 42.24 -89.50
N ARG A 664 25.51 43.05 -88.67
CA ARG A 664 24.16 43.57 -88.98
C ARG A 664 24.07 44.70 -90.02
N LYS A 665 25.15 45.02 -90.73
CA LYS A 665 25.18 46.13 -91.71
C LYS A 665 24.84 45.75 -93.16
N TYR A 666 24.45 44.51 -93.43
CA TYR A 666 24.06 44.01 -94.76
C TYR A 666 22.83 43.09 -94.69
N PHE A 667 21.67 43.58 -95.18
CA PHE A 667 20.37 42.89 -95.38
C PHE A 667 19.68 42.34 -94.09
N GLY A 668 18.34 42.25 -93.99
CA GLY A 668 17.28 42.82 -94.84
C GLY A 668 15.85 42.32 -94.46
N THR A 669 14.89 43.25 -94.30
CA THR A 669 13.42 43.14 -94.51
C THR A 669 12.53 42.04 -93.84
N GLU A 670 11.57 42.52 -93.02
CA GLU A 670 10.12 42.16 -92.93
C GLU A 670 9.55 40.88 -92.24
N LYS A 671 8.49 41.12 -91.41
CA LYS A 671 7.17 40.40 -91.26
C LYS A 671 7.09 38.98 -90.60
N MET A 672 5.99 38.54 -89.93
CA MET A 672 4.78 39.17 -89.30
C MET A 672 3.98 38.14 -88.43
N CYS A 673 3.05 38.58 -87.56
CA CYS A 673 1.92 37.84 -86.89
C CYS A 673 2.29 36.72 -85.85
N GLU A 674 1.72 36.59 -84.63
CA GLU A 674 0.32 36.51 -84.10
C GLU A 674 -0.27 35.06 -84.15
N GLY A 675 -0.93 34.50 -83.12
CA GLY A 675 -1.25 34.98 -81.75
C GLY A 675 -2.01 33.93 -80.88
N GLU A 676 -2.47 34.34 -79.68
CA GLU A 676 -3.44 33.69 -78.73
C GLU A 676 -3.02 32.36 -78.02
N GLY A 677 -3.38 32.07 -76.75
CA GLY A 677 -4.09 32.86 -75.72
C GLY A 677 -4.17 32.19 -74.31
N ASP A 678 -4.53 33.00 -73.30
CA ASP A 678 -5.02 32.77 -71.91
C ASP A 678 -4.26 31.92 -70.84
N ASP A 679 -4.36 32.18 -69.50
CA ASP A 679 -4.17 33.42 -68.70
C ASP A 679 -3.98 33.11 -67.16
N PHE A 680 -3.67 34.13 -66.34
CA PHE A 680 -3.57 34.26 -64.86
C PHE A 680 -2.37 33.60 -64.12
N VAL A 681 -1.45 34.28 -63.39
CA VAL A 681 -1.35 35.61 -62.69
C VAL A 681 -2.00 35.60 -61.28
N GLU A 682 -1.53 36.22 -60.17
CA GLU A 682 -0.43 37.19 -59.79
C GLU A 682 0.30 36.65 -58.50
N ARG A 683 1.35 37.20 -57.84
CA ARG A 683 2.23 38.40 -57.91
C ARG A 683 3.59 38.08 -57.21
N GLU A 684 4.56 39.00 -57.28
CA GLU A 684 5.80 39.06 -56.48
C GLU A 684 5.99 40.48 -55.83
N GLU A 685 7.24 40.93 -55.64
CA GLU A 685 7.77 42.25 -55.17
C GLU A 685 8.27 42.30 -53.71
N ILE A 686 9.54 42.62 -53.34
CA ILE A 686 10.73 43.35 -53.88
C ILE A 686 10.98 44.72 -53.20
N GLU A 687 12.25 45.11 -53.08
CA GLU A 687 12.82 46.01 -52.06
C GLU A 687 13.85 46.99 -52.66
N GLU A 688 13.78 48.28 -52.30
CA GLU A 688 14.86 49.30 -52.30
C GLU A 688 14.31 50.60 -51.64
N ARG A 689 15.06 51.60 -51.12
CA ARG A 689 16.49 51.98 -51.22
C ARG A 689 16.93 52.71 -49.92
N ARG A 690 18.24 52.95 -49.71
CA ARG A 690 18.86 53.61 -48.51
C ARG A 690 18.93 55.15 -48.60
N VAL A 691 19.11 55.87 -47.47
CA VAL A 691 20.08 57.00 -47.29
C VAL A 691 20.13 57.63 -45.86
N CYS A 692 21.32 58.11 -45.45
CA CYS A 692 21.66 59.10 -44.38
C CYS A 692 21.48 58.81 -42.86
N GLU A 693 21.97 59.78 -42.06
CA GLU A 693 22.44 59.68 -40.67
C GLU A 693 21.53 60.30 -39.57
N ARG A 694 21.67 59.75 -38.35
CA ARG A 694 21.73 60.39 -37.00
C ARG A 694 20.63 61.32 -36.43
N GLU A 695 20.49 61.16 -35.11
CA GLU A 695 20.15 62.18 -34.07
C GLU A 695 18.79 62.91 -34.16
N GLY A 696 17.93 62.76 -33.13
CA GLY A 696 16.62 63.45 -33.17
C GLY A 696 15.63 63.37 -32.00
N ARG A 697 15.99 62.83 -30.81
CA ARG A 697 15.12 62.51 -29.64
C ARG A 697 14.30 61.22 -29.75
#